data_AF-A0A3G8LIB1-F1
#
_entry.id   AF-A0A3G8LIB1-F1
#
_cell.length_a   1.000
_cell.length_b   1.000
_cell.length_c   1.000
_cell.angle_alpha   90.00
_cell.angle_beta   90.00
_cell.angle_gamma   90.00
#
_symmetry.space_group_name_H-M   'P 1'
#
loop_
_entity.id
_entity.type
_entity.pdbx_description
1 polymer ?
#
loop_
_entity_poly.entity_id
_entity_poly.type
_entity_poly.pdbx_seq_one_letter_code
_entity_poly.pdbx_strand_id
1 'polypeptide(L)'
;MKLKKWLLLGTVLPVSMAPLITLSADPEPASNGATSNASNGATNTNKPTNPFAPNANAEPEKPKVVDPQFGTFKKVTEDKIKEKLKELVNNKIAQLKAKSSKLIDPAETKITTESLYESLYLAQVAKYLETNKEKIINDKYKEYGFEIVYPKILSNDRSLESTTITYNGKDYENAVVGKTDKTDYRDFIQGEGNKKEVKEENVVNAVNADDLQSKTEKYFSDLDSKFDEIFANKEDFPELNTAVRFVKDENNDTNIGLTIPDKYKSWDDFLKEKISSRFKAFDLEENSQDNKKETPDIQEPNPTPRLIPGQADPTPPSSVNAATENIGRLSPFLKFNFYDQANNRDGLVQSFKQAVQSEPDKASEKYFYFNNPINTRFDYKVDNLDLTKDGIEANVILTDKLDETKKITYKRVISIWSNVEFARAHQVGIEIIQKLYKEFYDALGIGENIDFSKMSHRIVAEAVFNMILESVKIINSQEYSNYFINLTNNFKSQEPAALETNSYNKNLVEAFLGLHKNAIINGRSYWSYLADAYKQVYDIYIKYVKKELNESIAKNFALAYPEDSQNRLHMLDVALKNLGKKIDNLKSYSLKNKASLLPEYNQILKDIKDIREQFDLLPMVTTNELFENQADAVKAKSIKDLKASFDKLDTVQRNEYKSDIKLSVGITLAAIATSLFVTLIVLAALTKKDKLKIKKLKAKIITVAVVMSVLILAIALLPFI
;
A
#
# COMPACT_ATOMS: atom_id res chain seq x y z
N MET A 1 37.74 23.51 71.78
CA MET A 1 36.30 23.13 71.72
C MET A 1 36.02 22.50 70.37
N LYS A 2 35.52 21.26 70.32
CA LYS A 2 34.12 20.87 69.91
C LYS A 2 33.74 21.34 68.50
N LEU A 3 33.65 20.53 67.43
CA LEU A 3 32.78 19.36 67.09
C LEU A 3 31.30 19.67 66.79
N LYS A 4 30.82 19.18 65.63
CA LYS A 4 29.41 18.87 65.21
C LYS A 4 28.50 20.10 65.01
N LYS A 5 27.45 20.13 64.17
CA LYS A 5 26.72 19.16 63.28
C LYS A 5 26.08 20.03 62.12
N TRP A 6 25.51 19.57 60.99
CA TRP A 6 25.28 18.25 60.36
C TRP A 6 25.12 18.43 58.80
N LEU A 7 24.33 17.57 58.12
CA LEU A 7 23.78 17.73 56.76
C LEU A 7 22.29 18.14 56.81
N LEU A 8 21.76 18.68 55.71
CA LEU A 8 20.36 18.46 55.29
C LEU A 8 20.27 18.44 53.75
N LEU A 9 19.41 17.57 53.21
CA LEU A 9 19.24 17.33 51.77
C LEU A 9 18.51 18.51 51.10
N GLY A 10 18.94 18.88 49.89
CA GLY A 10 18.18 19.72 48.96
C GLY A 10 17.69 18.86 47.79
N THR A 11 16.37 18.71 47.65
CA THR A 11 15.72 17.95 46.59
C THR A 11 15.85 18.64 45.22
N VAL A 12 16.23 17.89 44.19
CA VAL A 12 16.15 18.35 42.80
C VAL A 12 14.73 18.11 42.28
N LEU A 13 13.93 19.18 42.19
CA LEU A 13 12.70 19.19 41.40
C LEU A 13 13.02 19.66 39.97
N PRO A 14 12.53 18.97 38.92
CA PRO A 14 12.64 19.48 37.56
C PRO A 14 11.64 20.61 37.34
N VAL A 15 12.14 21.84 37.23
CA VAL A 15 11.31 22.99 36.81
C VAL A 15 11.01 22.87 35.32
N SER A 16 9.73 22.74 34.96
CA SER A 16 9.25 22.84 33.59
C SER A 16 9.42 24.27 33.07
N MET A 17 10.37 24.51 32.17
CA MET A 17 10.44 25.78 31.44
C MET A 17 9.42 25.78 30.30
N ALA A 18 8.48 26.71 30.35
CA ALA A 18 7.63 27.03 29.21
C ALA A 18 8.45 27.76 28.13
N PRO A 19 8.19 27.52 26.84
CA PRO A 19 8.86 28.27 25.77
C PRO A 19 8.38 29.73 25.76
N LEU A 20 9.32 30.66 25.93
CA LEU A 20 9.12 32.07 25.62
C LEU A 20 8.93 32.24 24.11
N ILE A 21 7.80 32.81 23.71
CA ILE A 21 7.58 33.28 22.33
C ILE A 21 8.27 34.64 22.20
N THR A 22 9.30 34.73 21.36
CA THR A 22 9.91 36.00 20.96
C THR A 22 9.62 36.26 19.49
N LEU A 23 8.85 37.30 19.19
CA LEU A 23 8.83 37.88 17.86
C LEU A 23 10.18 38.55 17.59
N SER A 24 10.69 38.43 16.37
CA SER A 24 11.63 39.39 15.78
C SER A 24 11.36 39.53 14.29
N ALA A 25 11.25 40.77 13.83
CA ALA A 25 10.97 41.11 12.43
C ALA A 25 12.22 41.04 11.54
N ASP A 26 12.00 41.06 10.23
CA ASP A 26 13.02 41.34 9.20
C ASP A 26 13.79 42.64 9.49
N PRO A 27 15.03 42.74 8.99
CA PRO A 27 15.19 43.64 7.84
C PRO A 27 16.06 43.12 6.68
N GLU A 28 15.79 43.71 5.52
CA GLU A 28 16.46 43.59 4.22
C GLU A 28 17.93 44.10 4.18
N PRO A 29 18.67 43.95 3.05
CA PRO A 29 20.10 43.62 3.06
C PRO A 29 21.07 44.75 2.69
N ALA A 30 22.38 44.48 2.83
CA ALA A 30 23.45 45.37 2.36
C ALA A 30 24.64 44.62 1.67
N SER A 31 24.65 44.72 0.34
CA SER A 31 25.78 44.86 -0.61
C SER A 31 27.26 44.49 -0.28
N ASN A 32 27.87 43.82 -1.28
CA ASN A 32 29.18 44.09 -1.93
C ASN A 32 30.55 43.73 -1.29
N GLY A 33 31.46 43.26 -2.16
CA GLY A 33 32.93 43.17 -1.96
C GLY A 33 33.45 41.73 -1.80
N ALA A 34 33.88 40.95 -2.80
CA ALA A 34 34.81 41.14 -3.94
C ALA A 34 36.31 40.88 -3.64
N THR A 35 36.91 39.92 -4.38
CA THR A 35 38.36 39.63 -4.53
C THR A 35 39.10 39.02 -3.30
N SER A 36 40.16 38.21 -3.40
CA SER A 36 41.04 37.81 -4.53
C SER A 36 41.76 36.45 -4.33
N ASN A 37 42.27 35.90 -5.44
CA ASN A 37 43.56 35.19 -5.59
C ASN A 37 43.84 33.77 -5.04
N ALA A 38 44.05 32.86 -6.02
CA ALA A 38 45.34 32.23 -6.35
C ALA A 38 45.72 30.81 -5.86
N SER A 39 45.84 29.92 -6.85
CA SER A 39 47.08 29.21 -7.23
C SER A 39 47.50 27.87 -6.56
N ASN A 40 47.46 26.83 -7.41
CA ASN A 40 48.38 25.69 -7.53
C ASN A 40 48.44 24.60 -6.45
N GLY A 41 48.35 23.35 -6.93
CA GLY A 41 48.66 22.11 -6.20
C GLY A 41 48.38 20.88 -7.07
N ALA A 42 49.39 20.38 -7.78
CA ALA A 42 49.26 19.28 -8.74
C ALA A 42 49.42 17.89 -8.09
N THR A 43 49.03 16.84 -8.84
CA THR A 43 49.37 15.40 -8.65
C THR A 43 48.87 14.74 -7.35
N ASN A 44 48.09 13.66 -7.41
CA ASN A 44 48.55 12.37 -7.95
C ASN A 44 47.42 11.43 -8.39
N THR A 45 47.77 10.59 -9.36
CA THR A 45 46.98 9.45 -9.83
C THR A 45 46.88 8.34 -8.78
N ASN A 46 45.67 7.82 -8.54
CA ASN A 46 45.47 6.43 -8.18
C ASN A 46 44.06 5.97 -8.59
N LYS A 47 43.99 4.85 -9.32
CA LYS A 47 42.76 4.27 -9.87
C LYS A 47 42.40 2.99 -9.11
N PRO A 48 41.36 2.97 -8.26
CA PRO A 48 40.72 1.73 -7.84
C PRO A 48 39.67 1.31 -8.87
N THR A 49 39.68 0.04 -9.23
CA THR A 49 38.68 -0.59 -10.11
C THR A 49 37.31 -0.68 -9.43
N ASN A 50 36.26 -0.17 -10.06
CA ASN A 50 34.88 -0.31 -9.59
C ASN A 50 34.26 -1.64 -10.10
N PRO A 51 33.81 -2.57 -9.25
CA PRO A 51 33.40 -3.92 -9.67
C PRO A 51 31.89 -4.07 -9.88
N PHE A 52 31.29 -3.27 -10.77
CA PHE A 52 29.91 -3.52 -11.25
C PHE A 52 29.76 -3.11 -12.72
N ALA A 53 29.84 -4.08 -13.61
CA ALA A 53 29.36 -3.96 -14.99
C ALA A 53 27.86 -4.31 -15.03
N PRO A 54 27.00 -3.56 -15.74
CA PRO A 54 25.60 -3.93 -15.90
C PRO A 54 25.47 -5.21 -16.74
N ASN A 55 24.63 -6.14 -16.30
CA ASN A 55 24.40 -7.40 -17.00
C ASN A 55 23.54 -7.18 -18.26
N ALA A 56 24.20 -7.06 -19.42
CA ALA A 56 23.53 -6.94 -20.71
C ALA A 56 23.14 -8.33 -21.24
N ASN A 57 21.95 -8.81 -20.85
CA ASN A 57 21.26 -9.92 -21.50
C ASN A 57 19.75 -9.83 -21.21
N ALA A 58 19.06 -9.00 -22.00
CA ALA A 58 17.65 -9.23 -22.29
C ALA A 58 17.61 -9.96 -23.64
N GLU A 59 17.23 -11.24 -23.60
CA GLU A 59 17.09 -12.07 -24.81
C GLU A 59 15.90 -11.52 -25.64
N PRO A 60 16.01 -11.40 -26.97
CA PRO A 60 14.90 -10.91 -27.79
C PRO A 60 13.70 -11.86 -27.68
N GLU A 61 12.49 -11.31 -27.50
CA GLU A 61 11.26 -12.11 -27.43
C GLU A 61 11.14 -13.01 -28.67
N LYS A 62 10.95 -14.31 -28.44
CA LYS A 62 10.69 -15.27 -29.51
C LYS A 62 9.31 -14.96 -30.12
N PRO A 63 9.15 -15.09 -31.45
CA PRO A 63 7.87 -14.86 -32.10
C PRO A 63 6.79 -15.76 -31.49
N LYS A 64 5.63 -15.17 -31.17
CA LYS A 64 4.47 -15.88 -30.62
C LYS A 64 4.00 -16.94 -31.63
N VAL A 65 4.03 -18.20 -31.24
CA VAL A 65 3.62 -19.36 -32.04
C VAL A 65 2.51 -20.13 -31.33
N VAL A 66 1.63 -20.77 -32.10
CA VAL A 66 0.58 -21.65 -31.56
C VAL A 66 1.22 -22.92 -30.99
N ASP A 67 0.77 -23.36 -29.82
CA ASP A 67 1.27 -24.57 -29.16
C ASP A 67 1.13 -25.83 -30.05
N PRO A 68 2.17 -26.69 -30.16
CA PRO A 68 2.09 -27.94 -30.92
C PRO A 68 0.94 -28.87 -30.49
N GLN A 69 0.55 -28.84 -29.23
CA GLN A 69 -0.52 -29.64 -28.63
C GLN A 69 -1.90 -29.00 -28.72
N PHE A 70 -2.06 -27.79 -29.30
CA PHE A 70 -3.34 -27.06 -29.37
C PHE A 70 -4.53 -27.90 -29.87
N GLY A 71 -4.28 -28.92 -30.69
CA GLY A 71 -5.33 -29.86 -31.15
C GLY A 71 -6.01 -30.69 -30.04
N THR A 72 -5.46 -30.77 -28.84
CA THR A 72 -6.07 -31.46 -27.68
C THR A 72 -6.86 -30.52 -26.78
N PHE A 73 -6.58 -29.21 -26.83
CA PHE A 73 -7.02 -28.20 -25.87
C PHE A 73 -8.53 -28.17 -25.70
N LYS A 74 -9.27 -28.12 -26.82
CA LYS A 74 -10.74 -28.18 -26.83
C LYS A 74 -11.29 -29.26 -25.92
N LYS A 75 -10.82 -30.51 -26.08
CA LYS A 75 -11.34 -31.64 -25.29
C LYS A 75 -10.99 -31.50 -23.81
N VAL A 76 -9.76 -31.09 -23.51
CA VAL A 76 -9.30 -30.87 -22.12
C VAL A 76 -10.17 -29.81 -21.44
N THR A 77 -10.45 -28.69 -22.12
CA THR A 77 -11.32 -27.63 -21.60
C THR A 77 -12.78 -28.08 -21.48
N GLU A 78 -13.33 -28.83 -22.44
CA GLU A 78 -14.70 -29.37 -22.36
C GLU A 78 -14.86 -30.35 -21.16
N ASP A 79 -13.91 -31.28 -20.99
CA ASP A 79 -13.88 -32.21 -19.85
C ASP A 79 -13.71 -31.45 -18.51
N LYS A 80 -12.87 -30.42 -18.46
CA LYS A 80 -12.62 -29.59 -17.26
C LYS A 80 -13.80 -28.69 -16.89
N ILE A 81 -14.48 -28.09 -17.87
CA ILE A 81 -15.74 -27.34 -17.67
C ILE A 81 -16.78 -28.26 -17.02
N LYS A 82 -16.90 -29.49 -17.51
CA LYS A 82 -17.84 -30.49 -16.97
C LYS A 82 -17.51 -30.91 -15.54
N GLU A 83 -16.23 -31.15 -15.24
CA GLU A 83 -15.73 -31.40 -13.87
C GLU A 83 -16.12 -30.26 -12.94
N LYS A 84 -15.75 -29.02 -13.30
CA LYS A 84 -15.91 -27.85 -12.42
C LYS A 84 -17.36 -27.41 -12.24
N LEU A 85 -18.19 -27.47 -13.29
CA LEU A 85 -19.64 -27.26 -13.16
C LEU A 85 -20.28 -28.30 -12.24
N LYS A 86 -19.85 -29.57 -12.29
CA LYS A 86 -20.34 -30.61 -11.38
C LYS A 86 -19.97 -30.31 -9.94
N GLU A 87 -18.73 -29.89 -9.66
CA GLU A 87 -18.30 -29.50 -8.30
C GLU A 87 -19.10 -28.28 -7.80
N LEU A 88 -19.12 -27.19 -8.58
CA LEU A 88 -19.79 -25.93 -8.26
C LEU A 88 -21.30 -26.14 -7.98
N VAL A 89 -22.04 -26.75 -8.91
CA VAL A 89 -23.49 -26.93 -8.78
C VAL A 89 -23.84 -27.82 -7.58
N ASN A 90 -23.08 -28.90 -7.32
CA ASN A 90 -23.29 -29.74 -6.14
C ASN A 90 -23.10 -28.95 -4.83
N ASN A 91 -22.01 -28.21 -4.73
CA ASN A 91 -21.65 -27.47 -3.52
C ASN A 91 -22.65 -26.33 -3.26
N LYS A 92 -23.02 -25.56 -4.30
CA LYS A 92 -23.92 -24.41 -4.15
C LYS A 92 -25.37 -24.82 -3.87
N ILE A 93 -25.88 -25.94 -4.41
CA ILE A 93 -27.20 -26.47 -4.01
C ILE A 93 -27.23 -26.72 -2.49
N ALA A 94 -26.19 -27.35 -1.94
CA ALA A 94 -26.11 -27.62 -0.50
C ALA A 94 -26.00 -26.33 0.33
N GLN A 95 -25.14 -25.39 -0.09
CA GLN A 95 -24.96 -24.08 0.58
C GLN A 95 -26.25 -23.25 0.57
N LEU A 96 -26.94 -23.15 -0.57
CA LEU A 96 -28.21 -22.41 -0.69
C LEU A 96 -29.32 -23.02 0.18
N LYS A 97 -29.43 -24.35 0.23
CA LYS A 97 -30.38 -25.04 1.13
C LYS A 97 -30.08 -24.77 2.59
N ALA A 98 -28.81 -24.83 3.01
CA ALA A 98 -28.41 -24.53 4.38
C ALA A 98 -28.68 -23.05 4.75
N LYS A 99 -28.32 -22.11 3.87
CA LYS A 99 -28.57 -20.66 4.03
C LYS A 99 -30.07 -20.35 4.12
N SER A 100 -30.87 -20.96 3.24
CA SER A 100 -32.34 -20.87 3.25
C SER A 100 -32.94 -21.35 4.57
N SER A 101 -32.59 -22.55 5.05
CA SER A 101 -33.11 -23.07 6.32
C SER A 101 -32.71 -22.22 7.52
N LYS A 102 -31.47 -21.74 7.59
CA LYS A 102 -30.95 -20.93 8.70
C LYS A 102 -31.70 -19.60 8.90
N LEU A 103 -32.17 -18.99 7.82
CA LEU A 103 -32.91 -17.72 7.84
C LEU A 103 -34.34 -17.84 8.43
N ILE A 104 -34.84 -19.07 8.58
CA ILE A 104 -36.15 -19.41 9.15
C ILE A 104 -36.06 -20.34 10.36
N ASP A 105 -34.86 -20.62 10.86
CA ASP A 105 -34.67 -21.37 12.11
C ASP A 105 -34.86 -20.43 13.32
N PRO A 106 -35.91 -20.60 14.14
CA PRO A 106 -36.17 -19.75 15.30
C PRO A 106 -35.14 -19.94 16.44
N ALA A 107 -34.31 -20.98 16.40
CA ALA A 107 -33.20 -21.18 17.34
C ALA A 107 -31.94 -20.38 16.95
N GLU A 108 -31.74 -20.09 15.65
CA GLU A 108 -30.55 -19.36 15.16
C GLU A 108 -30.85 -17.90 14.80
N THR A 109 -32.06 -17.58 14.31
CA THR A 109 -32.39 -16.28 13.72
C THR A 109 -33.72 -15.75 14.22
N LYS A 110 -33.81 -14.44 14.50
CA LYS A 110 -35.11 -13.77 14.67
C LYS A 110 -35.80 -13.70 13.31
N ILE A 111 -36.77 -14.57 13.06
CA ILE A 111 -37.52 -14.62 11.81
C ILE A 111 -38.22 -13.28 11.56
N THR A 112 -37.99 -12.70 10.38
CA THR A 112 -38.69 -11.49 9.90
C THR A 112 -39.38 -11.79 8.57
N THR A 113 -40.14 -10.81 8.05
CA THR A 113 -40.78 -10.99 6.74
C THR A 113 -39.75 -11.02 5.61
N GLU A 114 -38.69 -10.21 5.76
CA GLU A 114 -37.54 -10.13 4.87
C GLU A 114 -36.72 -11.44 4.90
N SER A 115 -36.45 -12.00 6.08
CA SER A 115 -35.71 -13.28 6.17
C SER A 115 -36.50 -14.45 5.60
N LEU A 116 -37.83 -14.39 5.64
CA LEU A 116 -38.71 -15.37 4.99
C LEU A 116 -38.71 -15.21 3.45
N TYR A 117 -38.75 -13.99 2.91
CA TYR A 117 -38.62 -13.75 1.46
C TYR A 117 -37.24 -14.19 0.94
N GLU A 118 -36.15 -13.85 1.64
CA GLU A 118 -34.79 -14.29 1.28
C GLU A 118 -34.70 -15.83 1.33
N SER A 119 -35.17 -16.46 2.41
CA SER A 119 -35.18 -17.92 2.56
C SER A 119 -35.90 -18.63 1.40
N LEU A 120 -37.10 -18.17 1.04
CA LEU A 120 -37.88 -18.76 -0.04
C LEU A 120 -37.27 -18.48 -1.42
N TYR A 121 -36.67 -17.31 -1.65
CA TYR A 121 -35.96 -17.03 -2.90
C TYR A 121 -34.74 -17.96 -3.07
N LEU A 122 -33.90 -18.09 -2.03
CA LEU A 122 -32.76 -19.01 -2.04
C LEU A 122 -33.19 -20.47 -2.26
N ALA A 123 -34.37 -20.86 -1.75
CA ALA A 123 -34.95 -22.18 -2.03
C ALA A 123 -35.35 -22.34 -3.50
N GLN A 124 -35.88 -21.32 -4.18
CA GLN A 124 -36.15 -21.36 -5.63
C GLN A 124 -34.86 -21.46 -6.45
N VAL A 125 -33.81 -20.70 -6.09
CA VAL A 125 -32.48 -20.80 -6.75
C VAL A 125 -31.91 -22.21 -6.58
N ALA A 126 -31.96 -22.77 -5.37
CA ALA A 126 -31.52 -24.14 -5.12
C ALA A 126 -32.33 -25.17 -5.92
N LYS A 127 -33.65 -25.01 -5.99
CA LYS A 127 -34.57 -25.87 -6.76
C LYS A 127 -34.32 -25.80 -8.26
N TYR A 128 -34.07 -24.62 -8.81
CA TYR A 128 -33.73 -24.42 -10.22
C TYR A 128 -32.45 -25.17 -10.60
N LEU A 129 -31.41 -25.02 -9.78
CA LEU A 129 -30.12 -25.72 -9.96
C LEU A 129 -30.26 -27.23 -9.80
N GLU A 130 -31.03 -27.71 -8.81
CA GLU A 130 -31.23 -29.13 -8.55
C GLU A 130 -32.07 -29.82 -9.64
N THR A 131 -33.17 -29.19 -10.08
CA THR A 131 -34.06 -29.71 -11.13
C THR A 131 -33.36 -29.81 -12.48
N ASN A 132 -32.47 -28.87 -12.78
CA ASN A 132 -31.79 -28.77 -14.06
C ASN A 132 -30.32 -29.29 -14.03
N LYS A 133 -29.85 -29.75 -12.87
CA LYS A 133 -28.49 -30.22 -12.57
C LYS A 133 -27.86 -31.08 -13.66
N GLU A 134 -28.51 -32.19 -14.03
CA GLU A 134 -27.95 -33.14 -15.01
C GLU A 134 -27.85 -32.53 -16.41
N LYS A 135 -28.67 -31.55 -16.76
CA LYS A 135 -28.57 -30.84 -18.05
C LYS A 135 -27.45 -29.80 -18.01
N ILE A 136 -27.34 -29.06 -16.91
CA ILE A 136 -26.24 -28.10 -16.68
C ILE A 136 -24.89 -28.84 -16.76
N ILE A 137 -24.75 -30.00 -16.11
CA ILE A 137 -23.48 -30.76 -16.12
C ILE A 137 -23.18 -31.39 -17.49
N ASN A 138 -24.19 -31.77 -18.29
CA ASN A 138 -24.00 -32.46 -19.57
C ASN A 138 -24.12 -31.51 -20.79
N ASP A 139 -23.33 -30.43 -20.79
CA ASP A 139 -23.14 -29.47 -21.90
C ASP A 139 -24.38 -28.69 -22.38
N LYS A 140 -25.48 -28.71 -21.60
CA LYS A 140 -26.66 -27.83 -21.82
C LYS A 140 -26.69 -26.62 -20.89
N TYR A 141 -25.59 -26.30 -20.21
CA TYR A 141 -25.51 -25.17 -19.26
C TYR A 141 -25.93 -23.81 -19.89
N LYS A 142 -25.67 -23.58 -21.19
CA LYS A 142 -26.19 -22.40 -21.93
C LYS A 142 -27.72 -22.33 -21.98
N GLU A 143 -28.42 -23.45 -22.05
CA GLU A 143 -29.91 -23.47 -22.00
C GLU A 143 -30.45 -22.96 -20.65
N TYR A 144 -29.59 -22.88 -19.62
CA TYR A 144 -29.88 -22.53 -18.23
C TYR A 144 -29.18 -21.26 -17.75
N GLY A 145 -28.66 -20.44 -18.66
CA GLY A 145 -28.10 -19.11 -18.36
C GLY A 145 -26.60 -19.10 -18.04
N PHE A 146 -25.92 -20.25 -18.03
CA PHE A 146 -24.46 -20.30 -17.92
C PHE A 146 -23.87 -20.12 -19.32
N GLU A 147 -23.40 -18.93 -19.68
CA GLU A 147 -22.79 -18.69 -21.00
C GLU A 147 -21.27 -18.67 -20.92
N ILE A 148 -20.69 -19.86 -20.73
CA ILE A 148 -19.23 -20.06 -20.70
C ILE A 148 -18.69 -19.98 -22.13
N VAL A 149 -17.96 -18.92 -22.42
CA VAL A 149 -17.33 -18.64 -23.71
C VAL A 149 -15.82 -18.45 -23.54
N TYR A 150 -15.36 -17.73 -22.52
CA TYR A 150 -13.94 -17.35 -22.44
C TYR A 150 -12.93 -18.51 -22.50
N PRO A 151 -13.01 -19.57 -21.67
CA PRO A 151 -12.11 -20.74 -21.80
C PRO A 151 -12.19 -21.45 -23.16
N LYS A 152 -13.33 -21.33 -23.87
CA LYS A 152 -13.51 -21.91 -25.21
C LYS A 152 -12.79 -21.12 -26.29
N ILE A 153 -12.64 -19.80 -26.13
CA ILE A 153 -11.88 -18.96 -27.07
C ILE A 153 -10.42 -19.42 -27.08
N LEU A 154 -9.84 -19.58 -25.88
CA LEU A 154 -8.45 -20.02 -25.70
C LEU A 154 -8.18 -21.43 -26.25
N SER A 155 -9.18 -22.31 -26.26
CA SER A 155 -9.02 -23.73 -26.60
C SER A 155 -9.51 -24.14 -28.00
N ASN A 156 -10.33 -23.31 -28.66
CA ASN A 156 -10.85 -23.59 -30.01
C ASN A 156 -10.19 -22.75 -31.11
N ASP A 157 -9.88 -21.49 -30.85
CA ASP A 157 -9.46 -20.53 -31.88
C ASP A 157 -7.94 -20.33 -31.87
N ARG A 158 -7.26 -20.78 -32.93
CA ARG A 158 -5.80 -20.58 -33.12
C ARG A 158 -5.42 -19.13 -33.45
N SER A 159 -6.39 -18.34 -33.89
CA SER A 159 -6.25 -16.94 -34.29
C SER A 159 -7.45 -16.17 -33.77
N LEU A 160 -7.17 -15.05 -33.13
CA LEU A 160 -8.10 -14.26 -32.34
C LEU A 160 -8.20 -12.84 -32.91
N GLU A 161 -9.20 -12.10 -32.46
CA GLU A 161 -9.30 -10.65 -32.61
C GLU A 161 -9.24 -10.03 -31.21
N SER A 162 -8.53 -8.91 -31.04
CA SER A 162 -8.61 -8.08 -29.83
C SER A 162 -9.69 -7.05 -30.02
N THR A 163 -10.59 -6.89 -29.04
CA THR A 163 -11.82 -6.10 -29.19
C THR A 163 -12.15 -5.30 -27.94
N THR A 164 -12.98 -4.27 -28.09
CA THR A 164 -13.80 -3.73 -27.00
C THR A 164 -15.23 -4.20 -27.20
N ILE A 165 -15.83 -4.77 -26.16
CA ILE A 165 -17.24 -5.18 -26.15
C ILE A 165 -17.98 -4.28 -25.16
N THR A 166 -19.03 -3.59 -25.61
CA THR A 166 -19.96 -2.90 -24.72
C THR A 166 -21.14 -3.82 -24.44
N TYR A 167 -21.40 -4.10 -23.16
CA TYR A 167 -22.53 -4.91 -22.72
C TYR A 167 -23.18 -4.29 -21.49
N ASN A 168 -24.50 -4.06 -21.54
CA ASN A 168 -25.29 -3.42 -20.48
C ASN A 168 -24.70 -2.08 -19.99
N GLY A 169 -24.11 -1.28 -20.89
CA GLY A 169 -23.51 0.02 -20.57
C GLY A 169 -22.13 -0.03 -19.91
N LYS A 170 -21.51 -1.21 -19.77
CA LYS A 170 -20.11 -1.38 -19.37
C LYS A 170 -19.25 -1.75 -20.58
N ASP A 171 -18.11 -1.09 -20.72
CA ASP A 171 -17.10 -1.41 -21.73
C ASP A 171 -16.08 -2.42 -21.18
N TYR A 172 -15.85 -3.48 -21.95
CA TYR A 172 -14.91 -4.56 -21.69
C TYR A 172 -13.79 -4.47 -22.70
N GLU A 173 -12.71 -3.78 -22.33
CA GLU A 173 -11.58 -3.51 -23.22
C GLU A 173 -10.63 -4.70 -23.36
N ASN A 174 -10.03 -4.83 -24.55
CA ASN A 174 -9.02 -5.83 -24.89
C ASN A 174 -9.50 -7.29 -24.75
N ALA A 175 -10.81 -7.51 -24.75
CA ALA A 175 -11.40 -8.85 -24.78
C ALA A 175 -11.01 -9.54 -26.09
N VAL A 176 -10.42 -10.73 -25.98
CA VAL A 176 -10.08 -11.56 -27.14
C VAL A 176 -11.25 -12.42 -27.56
N VAL A 177 -11.41 -12.58 -28.87
CA VAL A 177 -12.55 -13.29 -29.46
C VAL A 177 -12.11 -14.19 -30.59
N GLY A 178 -12.81 -15.31 -30.76
CA GLY A 178 -12.70 -16.15 -31.94
C GLY A 178 -13.43 -15.57 -33.14
N LYS A 179 -13.38 -16.28 -34.26
CA LYS A 179 -14.08 -15.91 -35.52
C LYS A 179 -15.38 -16.70 -35.76
N THR A 180 -15.75 -17.55 -34.81
CA THR A 180 -16.96 -18.40 -34.92
C THR A 180 -18.05 -17.92 -33.97
N ASP A 181 -19.31 -18.11 -34.37
CA ASP A 181 -20.52 -17.73 -33.61
C ASP A 181 -20.58 -18.32 -32.18
N LYS A 182 -19.69 -19.27 -31.84
CA LYS A 182 -19.57 -19.89 -30.51
C LYS A 182 -18.51 -19.25 -29.61
N THR A 183 -17.65 -18.40 -30.15
CA THR A 183 -16.44 -17.85 -29.49
C THR A 183 -16.26 -16.35 -29.71
N ASP A 184 -17.23 -15.66 -30.28
CA ASP A 184 -17.10 -14.27 -30.73
C ASP A 184 -18.03 -13.25 -30.08
N TYR A 185 -18.83 -13.71 -29.11
CA TYR A 185 -19.86 -12.98 -28.36
C TYR A 185 -20.98 -12.35 -29.21
N ARG A 186 -21.22 -12.78 -30.45
CA ARG A 186 -22.35 -12.29 -31.26
C ARG A 186 -23.72 -12.49 -30.58
N ASP A 187 -23.88 -13.51 -29.75
CA ASP A 187 -25.09 -13.77 -28.95
C ASP A 187 -25.25 -12.87 -27.70
N PHE A 188 -24.21 -12.11 -27.33
CA PHE A 188 -24.21 -11.26 -26.14
C PHE A 188 -24.56 -9.81 -26.55
N ILE A 189 -24.08 -9.38 -27.71
CA ILE A 189 -24.23 -8.01 -28.23
C ILE A 189 -25.56 -7.76 -28.98
N GLN A 190 -26.54 -8.65 -28.86
CA GLN A 190 -27.88 -8.45 -29.41
C GLN A 190 -28.72 -7.62 -28.44
N GLY A 191 -28.77 -6.30 -28.66
CA GLY A 191 -29.57 -5.37 -27.85
C GLY A 191 -29.23 -3.91 -28.12
N GLU A 192 -30.11 -3.01 -27.72
CA GLU A 192 -29.88 -1.56 -27.82
C GLU A 192 -28.75 -1.15 -26.85
N GLY A 193 -27.75 -0.41 -27.34
CA GLY A 193 -26.58 0.02 -26.57
C GLY A 193 -25.43 -0.99 -26.46
N ASN A 194 -25.62 -2.25 -26.87
CA ASN A 194 -24.53 -3.23 -26.93
C ASN A 194 -23.77 -3.12 -28.26
N LYS A 195 -22.43 -3.21 -28.25
CA LYS A 195 -21.59 -3.14 -29.46
C LYS A 195 -20.32 -3.97 -29.31
N LYS A 196 -19.70 -4.31 -30.44
CA LYS A 196 -18.36 -4.93 -30.53
C LYS A 196 -17.52 -4.11 -31.50
N GLU A 197 -16.32 -3.74 -31.08
CA GLU A 197 -15.38 -2.91 -31.83
C GLU A 197 -14.03 -3.63 -31.90
N VAL A 198 -13.58 -3.97 -33.11
CA VAL A 198 -12.31 -4.70 -33.31
C VAL A 198 -11.14 -3.73 -33.28
N LYS A 199 -10.20 -3.94 -32.35
CA LYS A 199 -8.97 -3.16 -32.21
C LYS A 199 -7.80 -3.77 -33.01
N GLU A 200 -7.70 -5.10 -33.05
CA GLU A 200 -6.61 -5.82 -33.72
C GLU A 200 -7.12 -7.15 -34.29
N GLU A 201 -6.81 -7.45 -35.54
CA GLU A 201 -7.20 -8.71 -36.18
C GLU A 201 -6.04 -9.71 -36.24
N ASN A 202 -6.37 -11.01 -36.21
CA ASN A 202 -5.45 -12.13 -36.45
C ASN A 202 -4.34 -12.29 -35.39
N VAL A 203 -4.62 -11.89 -34.15
CA VAL A 203 -3.76 -12.12 -32.99
C VAL A 203 -3.51 -13.62 -32.83
N VAL A 204 -2.25 -14.04 -32.74
CA VAL A 204 -1.90 -15.47 -32.58
C VAL A 204 -2.25 -15.93 -31.16
N ASN A 205 -3.04 -17.00 -31.05
CA ASN A 205 -3.27 -17.64 -29.77
C ASN A 205 -2.02 -18.45 -29.37
N ALA A 206 -1.24 -17.88 -28.45
CA ALA A 206 0.03 -18.43 -27.96
C ALA A 206 -0.10 -19.08 -26.57
N VAL A 207 -1.32 -19.34 -26.09
CA VAL A 207 -1.58 -20.07 -24.84
C VAL A 207 -1.03 -21.48 -24.95
N ASN A 208 -0.30 -21.94 -23.92
CA ASN A 208 0.17 -23.32 -23.80
C ASN A 208 -0.79 -24.18 -22.93
N ALA A 209 -0.51 -25.47 -22.79
CA ALA A 209 -1.38 -26.39 -22.06
C ALA A 209 -1.55 -26.05 -20.56
N ASP A 210 -0.47 -25.64 -19.89
CA ASP A 210 -0.46 -25.30 -18.47
C ASP A 210 -1.18 -23.95 -18.24
N ASP A 211 -0.94 -22.96 -19.10
CA ASP A 211 -1.64 -21.67 -19.10
C ASP A 211 -3.15 -21.86 -19.28
N LEU A 212 -3.57 -22.72 -20.23
CA LEU A 212 -4.98 -23.02 -20.47
C LEU A 212 -5.63 -23.67 -19.25
N GLN A 213 -4.95 -24.61 -18.60
CA GLN A 213 -5.46 -25.22 -17.36
C GLN A 213 -5.59 -24.17 -16.25
N SER A 214 -4.54 -23.38 -16.01
CA SER A 214 -4.51 -22.34 -14.98
C SER A 214 -5.63 -21.31 -15.19
N LYS A 215 -5.81 -20.80 -16.41
CA LYS A 215 -6.87 -19.84 -16.77
C LYS A 215 -8.27 -20.44 -16.63
N THR A 216 -8.44 -21.72 -16.98
CA THR A 216 -9.72 -22.43 -16.79
C THR A 216 -10.01 -22.64 -15.29
N GLU A 217 -9.01 -22.97 -14.47
CA GLU A 217 -9.18 -23.14 -13.03
C GLU A 217 -9.46 -21.81 -12.30
N LYS A 218 -8.76 -20.72 -12.68
CA LYS A 218 -9.07 -19.35 -12.22
C LYS A 218 -10.52 -18.99 -12.52
N TYR A 219 -10.96 -19.12 -13.78
CA TYR A 219 -12.33 -18.81 -14.22
C TYR A 219 -13.40 -19.48 -13.33
N PHE A 220 -13.22 -20.75 -12.96
CA PHE A 220 -14.17 -21.42 -12.07
C PHE A 220 -14.03 -21.07 -10.59
N SER A 221 -12.83 -20.67 -10.13
CA SER A 221 -12.63 -20.09 -8.80
C SER A 221 -13.36 -18.76 -8.65
N ASP A 222 -13.29 -17.89 -9.67
CA ASP A 222 -13.94 -16.59 -9.66
C ASP A 222 -15.45 -16.67 -9.89
N LEU A 223 -15.91 -17.69 -10.62
CA LEU A 223 -17.34 -18.03 -10.69
C LEU A 223 -17.89 -18.54 -9.34
N ASP A 224 -17.09 -19.28 -8.55
CA ASP A 224 -17.50 -19.73 -7.20
C ASP A 224 -17.58 -18.56 -6.20
N SER A 225 -16.67 -17.59 -6.30
CA SER A 225 -16.64 -16.40 -5.43
C SER A 225 -17.77 -15.41 -5.77
N LYS A 226 -18.00 -15.12 -7.06
CA LYS A 226 -19.09 -14.26 -7.55
C LYS A 226 -20.45 -14.98 -7.62
N PHE A 227 -20.55 -16.22 -7.13
CA PHE A 227 -21.76 -17.04 -7.30
C PHE A 227 -23.03 -16.38 -6.72
N ASP A 228 -22.95 -15.83 -5.50
CA ASP A 228 -24.10 -15.17 -4.88
C ASP A 228 -24.52 -13.91 -5.66
N GLU A 229 -23.59 -13.20 -6.30
CA GLU A 229 -23.88 -12.01 -7.11
C GLU A 229 -24.56 -12.36 -8.44
N ILE A 230 -24.25 -13.52 -9.03
CA ILE A 230 -24.81 -13.96 -10.31
C ILE A 230 -26.15 -14.70 -10.10
N PHE A 231 -26.20 -15.65 -9.16
CA PHE A 231 -27.29 -16.62 -9.00
C PHE A 231 -28.25 -16.31 -7.84
N ALA A 232 -27.77 -15.71 -6.76
CA ALA A 232 -28.54 -15.46 -5.53
C ALA A 232 -28.57 -13.97 -5.16
N ASN A 233 -28.64 -13.12 -6.18
CA ASN A 233 -28.44 -11.68 -6.06
C ASN A 233 -29.53 -11.04 -5.17
N LYS A 234 -29.11 -10.16 -4.26
CA LYS A 234 -30.01 -9.48 -3.32
C LYS A 234 -31.03 -8.56 -3.98
N GLU A 235 -30.74 -8.04 -5.17
CA GLU A 235 -31.67 -7.21 -5.95
C GLU A 235 -32.85 -8.01 -6.54
N ASP A 236 -32.74 -9.34 -6.62
CA ASP A 236 -33.85 -10.21 -7.01
C ASP A 236 -34.73 -10.61 -5.82
N PHE A 237 -34.36 -10.26 -4.59
CA PHE A 237 -35.12 -10.61 -3.39
C PHE A 237 -36.44 -9.83 -3.39
N PRO A 238 -37.60 -10.50 -3.22
CA PRO A 238 -38.89 -9.81 -3.15
C PRO A 238 -38.96 -8.81 -1.98
N GLU A 239 -39.18 -7.53 -2.29
CA GLU A 239 -39.44 -6.51 -1.26
C GLU A 239 -40.90 -6.58 -0.76
N LEU A 240 -41.14 -6.11 0.47
CA LEU A 240 -42.50 -5.96 1.00
C LEU A 240 -43.35 -5.04 0.12
N ASN A 241 -44.56 -5.51 -0.21
CA ASN A 241 -45.55 -4.86 -1.09
C ASN A 241 -45.23 -4.88 -2.60
N THR A 242 -44.26 -5.68 -3.04
CA THR A 242 -44.09 -5.99 -4.48
C THR A 242 -45.19 -6.94 -4.99
N ALA A 243 -45.19 -7.22 -6.30
CA ALA A 243 -46.11 -8.16 -6.93
C ALA A 243 -45.89 -9.62 -6.48
N VAL A 244 -44.70 -9.94 -5.97
CA VAL A 244 -44.39 -11.26 -5.41
C VAL A 244 -44.96 -11.37 -4.00
N ARG A 245 -45.74 -12.42 -3.74
CA ARG A 245 -46.46 -12.63 -2.47
C ARG A 245 -46.30 -14.07 -1.98
N PHE A 246 -46.44 -14.26 -0.67
CA PHE A 246 -46.58 -15.59 -0.10
C PHE A 246 -47.85 -16.28 -0.60
N VAL A 247 -47.70 -17.53 -1.06
CA VAL A 247 -48.80 -18.42 -1.43
C VAL A 247 -48.68 -19.74 -0.68
N LYS A 248 -49.81 -20.41 -0.47
CA LYS A 248 -49.84 -21.78 0.03
C LYS A 248 -49.44 -22.74 -1.10
N ASP A 249 -48.59 -23.71 -0.83
CA ASP A 249 -48.22 -24.74 -1.80
C ASP A 249 -49.44 -25.61 -2.15
N GLU A 250 -49.75 -25.74 -3.44
CA GLU A 250 -50.90 -26.53 -3.92
C GLU A 250 -50.77 -28.03 -3.60
N ASN A 251 -49.55 -28.51 -3.31
CA ASN A 251 -49.27 -29.93 -3.05
C ASN A 251 -49.11 -30.27 -1.56
N ASN A 252 -49.02 -29.28 -0.66
CA ASN A 252 -48.89 -29.55 0.77
C ASN A 252 -49.45 -28.41 1.63
N ASP A 253 -50.43 -28.75 2.45
CA ASP A 253 -51.27 -27.79 3.18
C ASP A 253 -50.53 -27.01 4.30
N THR A 254 -49.25 -27.36 4.56
CA THR A 254 -48.37 -26.72 5.55
C THR A 254 -47.24 -25.87 4.94
N ASN A 255 -47.05 -25.85 3.62
CA ASN A 255 -45.91 -25.20 2.98
C ASN A 255 -46.28 -23.79 2.46
N ILE A 256 -45.35 -22.85 2.60
CA ILE A 256 -45.43 -21.49 2.06
C ILE A 256 -44.42 -21.35 0.91
N GLY A 257 -44.87 -20.83 -0.23
CA GLY A 257 -44.05 -20.50 -1.39
C GLY A 257 -44.23 -19.04 -1.82
N LEU A 258 -43.69 -18.69 -2.99
CA LEU A 258 -43.77 -17.35 -3.59
C LEU A 258 -44.51 -17.40 -4.92
N THR A 259 -45.37 -16.41 -5.20
CA THR A 259 -45.91 -16.20 -6.56
C THR A 259 -44.79 -16.01 -7.57
N ILE A 260 -45.06 -16.37 -8.83
CA ILE A 260 -44.15 -16.12 -9.94
C ILE A 260 -44.07 -14.60 -10.16
N PRO A 261 -42.88 -14.01 -10.39
CA PRO A 261 -42.73 -12.59 -10.68
C PRO A 261 -43.50 -12.14 -11.93
N ASP A 262 -44.01 -10.91 -11.92
CA ASP A 262 -44.76 -10.34 -13.04
C ASP A 262 -44.02 -10.45 -14.37
N LYS A 263 -44.78 -10.79 -15.44
CA LYS A 263 -44.32 -11.01 -16.82
C LYS A 263 -43.59 -12.34 -17.09
N TYR A 264 -43.30 -13.15 -16.07
CA TYR A 264 -42.69 -14.47 -16.24
C TYR A 264 -43.73 -15.60 -16.17
N LYS A 265 -43.47 -16.73 -16.84
CA LYS A 265 -44.36 -17.91 -16.84
C LYS A 265 -44.00 -18.92 -15.75
N SER A 266 -42.77 -18.85 -15.24
CA SER A 266 -42.25 -19.73 -14.19
C SER A 266 -41.07 -19.06 -13.46
N TRP A 267 -40.70 -19.60 -12.29
CA TRP A 267 -39.47 -19.23 -11.60
C TRP A 267 -38.22 -19.61 -12.41
N ASP A 268 -38.25 -20.71 -13.16
CA ASP A 268 -37.16 -21.13 -14.06
C ASP A 268 -36.91 -20.09 -15.17
N ASP A 269 -37.96 -19.51 -15.75
CA ASP A 269 -37.83 -18.44 -16.76
C ASP A 269 -37.21 -17.17 -16.16
N PHE A 270 -37.69 -16.76 -14.98
CA PHE A 270 -37.17 -15.59 -14.24
C PHE A 270 -35.69 -15.75 -13.91
N LEU A 271 -35.34 -16.86 -13.25
CA LEU A 271 -33.97 -17.14 -12.82
C LEU A 271 -33.04 -17.25 -14.03
N LYS A 272 -33.46 -17.93 -15.11
CA LYS A 272 -32.69 -18.04 -16.35
C LYS A 272 -32.35 -16.68 -16.96
N GLU A 273 -33.31 -15.76 -17.04
CA GLU A 273 -33.08 -14.42 -17.61
C GLU A 273 -32.08 -13.62 -16.77
N LYS A 274 -32.30 -13.57 -15.45
CA LYS A 274 -31.42 -12.86 -14.50
C LYS A 274 -30.00 -13.43 -14.48
N ILE A 275 -29.88 -14.74 -14.36
CA ILE A 275 -28.60 -15.46 -14.37
C ILE A 275 -27.88 -15.22 -15.70
N SER A 276 -28.55 -15.41 -16.85
CA SER A 276 -27.94 -15.22 -18.17
C SER A 276 -27.33 -13.83 -18.31
N SER A 277 -28.04 -12.77 -17.92
CA SER A 277 -27.50 -11.41 -18.06
C SER A 277 -26.27 -11.18 -17.19
N ARG A 278 -26.26 -11.65 -15.93
CA ARG A 278 -25.10 -11.47 -15.03
C ARG A 278 -23.93 -12.38 -15.40
N PHE A 279 -24.21 -13.61 -15.83
CA PHE A 279 -23.19 -14.56 -16.28
C PHE A 279 -22.47 -14.07 -17.55
N LYS A 280 -23.20 -13.46 -18.49
CA LYS A 280 -22.60 -12.81 -19.67
C LYS A 280 -21.63 -11.69 -19.28
N ALA A 281 -22.02 -10.86 -18.31
CA ALA A 281 -21.19 -9.78 -17.78
C ALA A 281 -19.93 -10.29 -17.05
N PHE A 282 -20.02 -11.47 -16.41
CA PHE A 282 -18.91 -12.17 -15.77
C PHE A 282 -17.93 -12.77 -16.80
N ASP A 283 -18.42 -13.50 -17.80
CA ASP A 283 -17.56 -14.16 -18.80
C ASP A 283 -16.75 -13.12 -19.63
N LEU A 284 -17.39 -11.98 -19.95
CA LEU A 284 -16.71 -10.83 -20.56
C LEU A 284 -15.66 -10.17 -19.64
N GLU A 285 -15.88 -10.19 -18.32
CA GLU A 285 -14.95 -9.64 -17.34
C GLU A 285 -13.68 -10.48 -17.25
N GLU A 286 -13.82 -11.79 -17.08
CA GLU A 286 -12.67 -12.71 -17.04
C GLU A 286 -11.85 -12.65 -18.34
N ASN A 287 -12.53 -12.54 -19.49
CA ASN A 287 -11.88 -12.35 -20.79
C ASN A 287 -11.09 -11.03 -20.86
N SER A 288 -11.72 -9.91 -20.51
CA SER A 288 -11.09 -8.59 -20.57
C SER A 288 -9.91 -8.46 -19.59
N GLN A 289 -10.01 -9.05 -18.40
CA GLN A 289 -8.97 -8.97 -17.37
C GLN A 289 -7.69 -9.71 -17.77
N ASP A 290 -7.81 -10.96 -18.24
CA ASP A 290 -6.65 -11.82 -18.56
C ASP A 290 -5.90 -11.40 -19.86
N ASN A 291 -6.51 -10.52 -20.67
CA ASN A 291 -5.93 -10.00 -21.91
C ASN A 291 -5.54 -8.52 -21.86
N LYS A 292 -5.52 -7.91 -20.66
CA LYS A 292 -4.80 -6.66 -20.45
C LYS A 292 -3.32 -6.89 -20.76
N LYS A 293 -2.75 -6.11 -21.69
CA LYS A 293 -1.29 -6.13 -21.92
C LYS A 293 -0.60 -5.85 -20.58
N GLU A 294 0.45 -6.62 -20.30
CA GLU A 294 1.25 -6.48 -19.08
C GLU A 294 1.90 -5.08 -18.99
N THR A 295 1.18 -4.13 -18.38
CA THR A 295 1.82 -3.25 -17.40
C THR A 295 2.49 -4.16 -16.36
N PRO A 296 3.77 -3.93 -16.01
CA PRO A 296 4.50 -4.83 -15.14
C PRO A 296 3.73 -5.06 -13.84
N ASP A 297 3.57 -6.33 -13.48
CA ASP A 297 2.79 -6.87 -12.36
C ASP A 297 2.77 -5.95 -11.14
N ILE A 298 1.77 -5.04 -11.11
CA ILE A 298 1.20 -4.65 -9.84
C ILE A 298 0.43 -5.89 -9.43
N GLN A 299 1.12 -6.76 -8.67
CA GLN A 299 0.44 -7.73 -7.84
C GLN A 299 -0.68 -6.96 -7.15
N GLU A 300 -1.94 -7.34 -7.38
CA GLU A 300 -2.99 -6.90 -6.48
C GLU A 300 -2.45 -7.23 -5.08
N PRO A 301 -2.23 -6.22 -4.23
CA PRO A 301 -1.82 -6.50 -2.88
C PRO A 301 -2.93 -7.39 -2.32
N ASN A 302 -2.58 -8.62 -1.93
CA ASN A 302 -3.49 -9.50 -1.20
C ASN A 302 -4.21 -8.62 -0.18
N PRO A 303 -5.52 -8.35 -0.34
CA PRO A 303 -6.14 -7.18 0.27
C PRO A 303 -5.91 -7.28 1.76
N THR A 304 -5.20 -6.30 2.32
CA THR A 304 -4.64 -6.37 3.68
C THR A 304 -5.79 -6.73 4.60
N PRO A 305 -5.79 -7.92 5.24
CA PRO A 305 -7.00 -8.46 5.85
C PRO A 305 -7.56 -7.43 6.82
N ARG A 306 -8.84 -7.05 6.67
CA ARG A 306 -9.36 -5.85 7.35
C ARG A 306 -9.24 -6.04 8.87
N LEU A 307 -8.72 -5.02 9.56
CA LEU A 307 -8.58 -5.02 11.02
C LEU A 307 -9.91 -5.28 11.74
N ILE A 308 -11.04 -4.90 11.13
CA ILE A 308 -12.39 -5.14 11.62
C ILE A 308 -13.30 -5.49 10.42
N PRO A 309 -14.02 -6.63 10.45
CA PRO A 309 -15.01 -6.98 9.44
C PRO A 309 -16.09 -5.91 9.24
N GLY A 310 -16.52 -5.71 7.99
CA GLY A 310 -17.59 -4.76 7.66
C GLY A 310 -17.19 -3.27 7.70
N GLN A 311 -15.93 -2.94 7.95
CA GLN A 311 -15.45 -1.57 7.70
C GLN A 311 -15.44 -1.24 6.21
N ALA A 312 -15.87 -0.03 5.86
CA ALA A 312 -15.70 0.52 4.52
C ALA A 312 -14.21 0.53 4.13
N ASP A 313 -13.94 0.41 2.83
CA ASP A 313 -12.58 0.35 2.31
C ASP A 313 -11.72 1.56 2.71
N PRO A 314 -10.39 1.38 2.80
CA PRO A 314 -9.42 2.46 2.94
C PRO A 314 -9.29 3.34 1.68
N THR A 315 -10.34 3.41 0.86
CA THR A 315 -10.49 4.48 -0.14
C THR A 315 -10.53 5.83 0.59
N PRO A 316 -9.70 6.81 0.21
CA PRO A 316 -9.87 8.19 0.70
C PRO A 316 -11.28 8.69 0.34
N PRO A 317 -11.88 9.58 1.13
CA PRO A 317 -13.28 9.94 0.99
C PRO A 317 -13.58 10.46 -0.42
N SER A 318 -14.60 9.88 -1.05
CA SER A 318 -15.09 10.23 -2.40
C SER A 318 -15.62 11.67 -2.54
N SER A 319 -15.48 12.48 -1.49
CA SER A 319 -15.91 13.88 -1.39
C SER A 319 -14.86 14.89 -1.82
N VAL A 320 -13.72 14.46 -2.38
CA VAL A 320 -12.86 15.33 -3.18
C VAL A 320 -12.94 14.83 -4.62
N ASN A 321 -13.40 15.69 -5.52
CA ASN A 321 -13.39 15.45 -6.97
C ASN A 321 -11.95 15.62 -7.50
N ALA A 322 -11.04 14.80 -6.99
CA ALA A 322 -9.60 14.93 -7.16
C ALA A 322 -9.17 14.77 -8.62
N ALA A 323 -9.97 14.09 -9.44
CA ALA A 323 -9.80 13.98 -10.87
C ALA A 323 -9.97 15.32 -11.63
N THR A 324 -10.55 16.36 -11.02
CA THR A 324 -10.82 17.64 -11.70
C THR A 324 -10.34 18.90 -10.96
N GLU A 325 -10.27 18.91 -9.62
CA GLU A 325 -10.16 20.18 -8.87
C GLU A 325 -8.82 20.49 -8.18
N ASN A 326 -7.86 19.55 -8.06
CA ASN A 326 -6.63 19.79 -7.27
C ASN A 326 -5.31 19.18 -7.80
N ILE A 327 -5.27 18.68 -9.03
CA ILE A 327 -4.01 18.21 -9.66
C ILE A 327 -3.42 19.36 -10.49
N GLY A 328 -2.19 19.77 -10.17
CA GLY A 328 -1.53 20.89 -10.83
C GLY A 328 -1.22 20.62 -12.29
N ARG A 329 -1.61 21.52 -13.20
CA ARG A 329 -1.20 21.47 -14.62
C ARG A 329 0.22 22.04 -14.78
N LEU A 330 1.21 21.27 -14.33
CA LEU A 330 2.62 21.64 -14.26
C LEU A 330 3.24 21.88 -15.64
N SER A 331 4.15 22.86 -15.74
CA SER A 331 5.04 23.02 -16.89
C SER A 331 6.23 22.04 -16.79
N PRO A 332 6.65 21.41 -17.91
CA PRO A 332 7.88 20.64 -17.95
C PRO A 332 9.10 21.58 -17.90
N PHE A 333 10.13 21.19 -17.17
CA PHE A 333 11.43 21.85 -17.16
C PHE A 333 12.41 21.07 -18.04
N LEU A 334 13.18 21.78 -18.88
CA LEU A 334 14.24 21.16 -19.68
C LEU A 334 15.37 20.67 -18.75
N LYS A 335 15.76 19.39 -18.87
CA LYS A 335 16.88 18.81 -18.11
C LYS A 335 18.20 19.48 -18.49
N PHE A 336 19.10 19.65 -17.52
CA PHE A 336 20.34 20.41 -17.72
C PHE A 336 21.25 19.80 -18.81
N ASN A 337 21.19 18.49 -19.04
CA ASN A 337 21.92 17.81 -20.13
C ASN A 337 21.51 18.24 -21.54
N PHE A 338 20.33 18.86 -21.68
CA PHE A 338 19.80 19.37 -22.95
C PHE A 338 19.82 20.91 -23.02
N TYR A 339 20.42 21.57 -22.03
CA TYR A 339 20.43 23.02 -21.90
C TYR A 339 20.98 23.73 -23.14
N ASP A 340 22.10 23.26 -23.70
CA ASP A 340 22.72 23.88 -24.87
C ASP A 340 21.84 23.82 -26.13
N GLN A 341 20.93 22.82 -26.20
CA GLN A 341 19.95 22.71 -27.29
C GLN A 341 18.85 23.78 -27.20
N ALA A 342 18.62 24.41 -26.04
CA ALA A 342 17.63 25.46 -25.87
C ALA A 342 17.89 26.70 -26.76
N ASN A 343 19.15 26.94 -27.12
CA ASN A 343 19.54 28.02 -28.03
C ASN A 343 19.15 27.74 -29.50
N ASN A 344 18.96 26.48 -29.87
CA ASN A 344 18.47 26.05 -31.18
C ASN A 344 17.08 25.41 -31.01
N ARG A 345 16.05 26.26 -30.90
CA ARG A 345 14.68 25.83 -30.59
C ARG A 345 14.14 24.83 -31.63
N ASP A 346 14.39 25.06 -32.92
CA ASP A 346 14.03 24.12 -33.99
C ASP A 346 14.73 22.77 -33.80
N GLY A 347 16.05 22.80 -33.54
CA GLY A 347 16.85 21.60 -33.29
C GLY A 347 16.36 20.79 -32.09
N LEU A 348 16.00 21.44 -30.99
CA LEU A 348 15.44 20.78 -29.80
C LEU A 348 14.07 20.15 -30.07
N VAL A 349 13.20 20.82 -30.82
CA VAL A 349 11.89 20.27 -31.19
C VAL A 349 12.03 19.05 -32.10
N GLN A 350 12.94 19.09 -33.08
CA GLN A 350 13.20 17.96 -33.97
C GLN A 350 13.89 16.80 -33.24
N SER A 351 14.89 17.06 -32.38
CA SER A 351 15.57 16.00 -31.61
C SER A 351 14.64 15.30 -30.64
N PHE A 352 13.70 16.02 -30.02
CA PHE A 352 12.66 15.44 -29.20
C PHE A 352 11.64 14.63 -30.02
N LYS A 353 11.13 15.17 -31.14
CA LYS A 353 10.20 14.45 -32.04
C LYS A 353 10.81 13.14 -32.56
N GLN A 354 12.10 13.14 -32.88
CA GLN A 354 12.83 11.92 -33.22
C GLN A 354 12.94 10.96 -32.02
N ALA A 355 13.22 11.46 -30.82
CA ALA A 355 13.29 10.63 -29.62
C ALA A 355 11.95 9.97 -29.28
N VAL A 356 10.82 10.65 -29.45
CA VAL A 356 9.47 10.07 -29.27
C VAL A 356 9.21 8.95 -30.28
N GLN A 357 9.73 9.05 -31.51
CA GLN A 357 9.60 7.98 -32.51
C GLN A 357 10.49 6.76 -32.23
N SER A 358 11.68 6.96 -31.64
CA SER A 358 12.63 5.86 -31.37
C SER A 358 12.49 5.22 -29.99
N GLU A 359 12.08 5.99 -28.98
CA GLU A 359 12.06 5.63 -27.56
C GLU A 359 10.81 6.23 -26.87
N PRO A 360 9.57 5.91 -27.33
CA PRO A 360 8.35 6.63 -26.94
C PRO A 360 8.16 6.76 -25.42
N ASP A 361 8.39 5.69 -24.66
CA ASP A 361 8.19 5.68 -23.21
C ASP A 361 9.26 6.44 -22.42
N LYS A 362 10.43 6.70 -23.04
CA LYS A 362 11.61 7.31 -22.37
C LYS A 362 11.89 8.72 -22.84
N ALA A 363 11.36 9.15 -23.99
CA ALA A 363 11.65 10.45 -24.59
C ALA A 363 11.33 11.62 -23.63
N SER A 364 10.17 11.59 -22.97
CA SER A 364 9.79 12.61 -21.98
C SER A 364 10.79 12.68 -20.82
N GLU A 365 11.04 11.57 -20.14
CA GLU A 365 11.95 11.51 -18.97
C GLU A 365 13.40 11.84 -19.33
N LYS A 366 13.82 11.58 -20.57
CA LYS A 366 15.14 11.91 -21.09
C LYS A 366 15.35 13.42 -21.19
N TYR A 367 14.38 14.14 -21.75
CA TYR A 367 14.50 15.59 -22.00
C TYR A 367 13.97 16.47 -20.86
N PHE A 368 12.98 16.00 -20.11
CA PHE A 368 12.19 16.82 -19.19
C PHE A 368 12.11 16.27 -17.77
N TYR A 369 11.86 17.16 -16.82
CA TYR A 369 11.40 16.84 -15.47
C TYR A 369 10.25 17.76 -15.06
N PHE A 370 9.46 17.35 -14.08
CA PHE A 370 8.35 18.12 -13.55
C PHE A 370 8.58 18.41 -12.07
N ASN A 371 8.14 19.58 -11.59
CA ASN A 371 8.19 19.90 -10.16
C ASN A 371 7.04 19.20 -9.42
N ASN A 372 7.11 17.87 -9.34
CA ASN A 372 6.18 17.02 -8.59
C ASN A 372 6.93 16.05 -7.64
N PRO A 373 7.77 16.54 -6.71
CA PRO A 373 8.53 15.66 -5.82
C PRO A 373 7.66 14.96 -4.75
N ILE A 374 6.38 15.31 -4.63
CA ILE A 374 5.49 14.80 -3.59
C ILE A 374 4.42 13.89 -4.18
N ASN A 375 3.55 14.39 -5.06
CA ASN A 375 2.36 13.65 -5.48
C ASN A 375 2.65 12.67 -6.64
N THR A 376 3.53 11.70 -6.39
CA THR A 376 4.09 10.76 -7.36
C THR A 376 3.10 9.77 -7.98
N ARG A 377 1.85 9.71 -7.47
CA ARG A 377 0.71 9.02 -8.10
C ARG A 377 0.42 9.52 -9.51
N PHE A 378 0.63 10.81 -9.76
CA PHE A 378 0.36 11.42 -11.05
C PHE A 378 1.62 11.48 -11.89
N ASP A 379 1.59 10.77 -13.02
CA ASP A 379 2.65 10.81 -14.02
C ASP A 379 2.46 11.97 -14.99
N TYR A 380 3.55 12.57 -15.45
CA TYR A 380 3.56 13.70 -16.36
C TYR A 380 4.53 13.41 -17.50
N LYS A 381 4.00 13.31 -18.73
CA LYS A 381 4.80 13.00 -19.92
C LYS A 381 4.56 14.02 -21.02
N VAL A 382 5.63 14.53 -21.61
CA VAL A 382 5.58 15.29 -22.86
C VAL A 382 5.46 14.29 -24.02
N ASP A 383 4.45 14.43 -24.88
CA ASP A 383 4.26 13.60 -26.07
C ASP A 383 4.64 14.35 -27.37
N ASN A 384 4.49 15.67 -27.39
CA ASN A 384 4.81 16.52 -28.53
C ASN A 384 5.35 17.90 -28.09
N LEU A 385 6.18 18.51 -28.96
CA LEU A 385 6.63 19.90 -28.84
C LEU A 385 6.29 20.69 -30.11
N ASP A 386 5.74 21.88 -29.95
CA ASP A 386 5.45 22.81 -31.04
C ASP A 386 6.12 24.17 -30.79
N LEU A 387 6.53 24.85 -31.86
CA LEU A 387 7.07 26.22 -31.79
C LEU A 387 5.92 27.22 -31.82
N THR A 388 5.88 28.09 -30.83
CA THR A 388 4.90 29.18 -30.73
C THR A 388 5.60 30.53 -30.64
N LYS A 389 4.82 31.62 -30.66
CA LYS A 389 5.37 32.98 -30.46
C LYS A 389 5.95 33.15 -29.05
N ASP A 390 5.40 32.43 -28.08
CA ASP A 390 5.71 32.55 -26.66
C ASP A 390 6.84 31.62 -26.21
N GLY A 391 7.25 30.65 -27.03
CA GLY A 391 8.35 29.74 -26.73
C GLY A 391 8.26 28.40 -27.46
N ILE A 392 8.70 27.35 -26.80
CA ILE A 392 8.41 25.97 -27.19
C ILE A 392 7.26 25.52 -26.29
N GLU A 393 6.12 25.18 -26.89
CA GLU A 393 4.97 24.64 -26.20
C GLU A 393 5.04 23.11 -26.20
N ALA A 394 5.01 22.51 -25.01
CA ALA A 394 4.81 21.10 -24.82
C ALA A 394 3.33 20.77 -24.73
N ASN A 395 2.95 19.69 -25.40
CA ASN A 395 1.75 18.95 -25.11
C ASN A 395 2.10 17.93 -24.00
N VAL A 396 1.36 17.97 -22.90
CA VAL A 396 1.63 17.21 -21.67
C VAL A 396 0.45 16.30 -21.40
N ILE A 397 0.72 15.00 -21.33
CA ILE A 397 -0.21 13.98 -20.82
C ILE A 397 0.03 13.85 -19.32
N LEU A 398 -1.05 13.98 -18.56
CA LEU A 398 -1.13 13.70 -17.13
C LEU A 398 -1.98 12.45 -16.93
N THR A 399 -1.42 11.44 -16.26
CA THR A 399 -2.05 10.12 -16.06
C THR A 399 -2.05 9.74 -14.57
N ASP A 400 -3.14 9.12 -14.10
CA ASP A 400 -3.21 8.48 -12.78
C ASP A 400 -2.54 7.09 -12.83
N LYS A 401 -1.46 6.87 -12.08
CA LYS A 401 -0.76 5.57 -12.05
C LYS A 401 -1.55 4.43 -11.42
N LEU A 402 -2.69 4.71 -10.77
CA LEU A 402 -3.61 3.68 -10.28
C LEU A 402 -4.73 3.36 -11.28
N ASP A 403 -4.88 4.17 -12.34
CA ASP A 403 -5.87 3.96 -13.40
C ASP A 403 -5.44 4.71 -14.67
N GLU A 404 -4.68 4.04 -15.54
CA GLU A 404 -4.13 4.67 -16.75
C GLU A 404 -5.20 5.10 -17.78
N THR A 405 -6.46 4.68 -17.59
CA THR A 405 -7.59 5.20 -18.38
C THR A 405 -7.90 6.66 -18.01
N LYS A 406 -7.64 7.06 -16.76
CA LYS A 406 -7.76 8.43 -16.27
C LYS A 406 -6.54 9.25 -16.67
N LYS A 407 -6.59 9.79 -17.89
CA LYS A 407 -5.60 10.72 -18.43
C LYS A 407 -6.23 12.01 -18.95
N ILE A 408 -5.49 13.12 -18.86
CA ILE A 408 -5.83 14.41 -19.43
C ILE A 408 -4.62 15.00 -20.15
N THR A 409 -4.85 15.57 -21.33
CA THR A 409 -3.82 16.23 -22.13
C THR A 409 -3.99 17.74 -22.04
N TYR A 410 -2.90 18.49 -21.84
CA TYR A 410 -2.91 19.95 -21.78
C TYR A 410 -1.60 20.57 -22.31
N LYS A 411 -1.67 21.82 -22.76
CA LYS A 411 -0.53 22.58 -23.30
C LYS A 411 0.14 23.47 -22.24
N ARG A 412 1.48 23.52 -22.25
CA ARG A 412 2.32 24.42 -21.44
C ARG A 412 3.58 24.82 -22.19
N VAL A 413 4.01 26.07 -22.05
CA VAL A 413 5.37 26.47 -22.46
C VAL A 413 6.38 25.75 -21.56
N ILE A 414 7.45 25.21 -22.16
CA ILE A 414 8.52 24.55 -21.42
C ILE A 414 9.33 25.58 -20.62
N SER A 415 9.66 25.24 -19.38
CA SER A 415 10.49 26.07 -18.51
C SER A 415 11.96 25.82 -18.80
N ILE A 416 12.69 26.85 -19.23
CA ILE A 416 14.13 26.83 -19.43
C ILE A 416 14.75 27.83 -18.44
N TRP A 417 15.64 27.35 -17.57
CA TRP A 417 16.38 28.21 -16.66
C TRP A 417 17.39 29.09 -17.42
N SER A 418 17.78 30.23 -16.84
CA SER A 418 18.74 31.16 -17.47
C SER A 418 20.20 30.78 -17.28
N ASN A 419 20.49 29.67 -16.59
CA ASN A 419 21.83 29.22 -16.26
C ASN A 419 21.86 27.68 -16.08
N VAL A 420 22.85 27.01 -16.66
CA VAL A 420 22.93 25.53 -16.69
C VAL A 420 23.28 24.93 -15.32
N GLU A 421 24.14 25.59 -14.56
CA GLU A 421 24.50 25.22 -13.19
C GLU A 421 23.28 25.30 -12.26
N PHE A 422 22.47 26.35 -12.40
CA PHE A 422 21.21 26.50 -11.69
C PHE A 422 20.22 25.41 -12.11
N ALA A 423 20.06 25.14 -13.41
CA ALA A 423 19.18 24.09 -13.91
C ALA A 423 19.51 22.71 -13.32
N ARG A 424 20.81 22.40 -13.24
CA ARG A 424 21.38 21.19 -12.63
C ARG A 424 21.05 21.11 -11.14
N ALA A 425 21.41 22.14 -10.37
CA ALA A 425 21.19 22.13 -8.92
C ALA A 425 19.70 22.12 -8.55
N HIS A 426 18.85 22.84 -9.30
CA HIS A 426 17.41 22.80 -9.13
C HIS A 426 16.85 21.37 -9.35
N GLN A 427 17.26 20.69 -10.43
CA GLN A 427 16.84 19.31 -10.71
C GLN A 427 17.24 18.36 -9.58
N VAL A 428 18.50 18.40 -9.13
CA VAL A 428 19.00 17.59 -8.01
C VAL A 428 18.22 17.89 -6.71
N GLY A 429 17.85 19.15 -6.47
CA GLY A 429 17.01 19.53 -5.34
C GLY A 429 15.62 18.89 -5.36
N ILE A 430 14.96 18.81 -6.52
CA ILE A 430 13.69 18.10 -6.68
C ILE A 430 13.86 16.60 -6.42
N GLU A 431 14.92 15.99 -6.96
CA GLU A 431 15.24 14.56 -6.79
C GLU A 431 15.51 14.19 -5.31
N ILE A 432 16.17 15.08 -4.54
CA ILE A 432 16.36 14.92 -3.09
C ILE A 432 15.04 14.89 -2.32
N ILE A 433 14.10 15.80 -2.64
CA ILE A 433 12.79 15.85 -1.98
C ILE A 433 11.95 14.63 -2.35
N GLN A 434 11.99 14.23 -3.63
CA GLN A 434 11.30 13.04 -4.12
C GLN A 434 11.80 11.77 -3.42
N LYS A 435 13.10 11.66 -3.18
CA LYS A 435 13.68 10.55 -2.41
C LYS A 435 13.14 10.50 -0.98
N LEU A 436 13.05 11.64 -0.28
CA LEU A 436 12.43 11.66 1.05
C LEU A 436 10.99 11.13 0.98
N TYR A 437 10.17 11.65 0.06
CA TYR A 437 8.77 11.23 -0.05
C TYR A 437 8.60 9.76 -0.44
N LYS A 438 9.49 9.21 -1.29
CA LYS A 438 9.57 7.77 -1.53
C LYS A 438 9.81 6.99 -0.23
N GLU A 439 10.79 7.39 0.58
CA GLU A 439 11.08 6.73 1.86
C GLU A 439 9.86 6.78 2.82
N PHE A 440 9.07 7.85 2.80
CA PHE A 440 7.80 7.95 3.55
C PHE A 440 6.72 6.99 3.02
N TYR A 441 6.56 6.90 1.70
CA TYR A 441 5.59 5.98 1.07
C TYR A 441 5.97 4.51 1.24
N ASP A 442 7.27 4.19 1.21
CA ASP A 442 7.80 2.85 1.50
C ASP A 442 7.58 2.48 2.98
N ALA A 443 7.76 3.43 3.92
CA ALA A 443 7.47 3.22 5.34
C ALA A 443 5.98 2.94 5.60
N LEU A 444 5.09 3.66 4.90
CA LEU A 444 3.63 3.45 4.94
C LEU A 444 3.16 2.18 4.22
N GLY A 445 3.96 1.62 3.30
CA GLY A 445 3.60 0.43 2.52
C GLY A 445 2.74 0.69 1.28
N ILE A 446 2.54 1.96 0.90
CA ILE A 446 1.72 2.35 -0.26
C ILE A 446 2.51 2.51 -1.56
N GLY A 447 3.84 2.64 -1.46
CA GLY A 447 4.76 2.79 -2.60
C GLY A 447 4.58 4.10 -3.39
N GLU A 448 5.38 4.29 -4.44
CA GLU A 448 5.41 5.53 -5.23
C GLU A 448 4.10 5.86 -5.94
N ASN A 449 3.22 4.88 -6.18
CA ASN A 449 1.91 5.12 -6.79
C ASN A 449 0.88 5.67 -5.79
N ILE A 450 1.24 5.79 -4.50
CA ILE A 450 0.38 6.30 -3.40
C ILE A 450 -0.95 5.53 -3.34
N ASP A 451 -0.83 4.20 -3.32
CA ASP A 451 -1.96 3.29 -3.28
C ASP A 451 -2.52 3.16 -1.86
N PHE A 452 -3.51 4.00 -1.54
CA PHE A 452 -4.19 3.99 -0.25
C PHE A 452 -4.94 2.69 0.04
N SER A 453 -5.26 1.86 -0.96
CA SER A 453 -5.96 0.58 -0.74
C SER A 453 -5.13 -0.40 0.11
N LYS A 454 -3.80 -0.27 0.07
CA LYS A 454 -2.84 -1.06 0.86
C LYS A 454 -2.86 -0.74 2.35
N MET A 455 -3.45 0.39 2.77
CA MET A 455 -3.49 0.77 4.18
C MET A 455 -4.53 -0.02 4.96
N SER A 456 -4.17 -0.51 6.15
CA SER A 456 -5.04 -1.33 7.00
C SER A 456 -6.30 -0.64 7.54
N HIS A 457 -6.44 0.70 7.43
CA HIS A 457 -7.63 1.42 7.93
C HIS A 457 -7.83 2.83 7.32
N ARG A 458 -9.09 3.18 6.98
CA ARG A 458 -9.47 4.46 6.34
C ARG A 458 -9.02 5.73 7.08
N ILE A 459 -9.14 5.78 8.41
CA ILE A 459 -8.65 6.91 9.25
C ILE A 459 -7.16 7.22 9.02
N VAL A 460 -6.31 6.20 8.78
CA VAL A 460 -4.88 6.42 8.50
C VAL A 460 -4.70 6.89 7.06
N ALA A 461 -5.45 6.34 6.10
CA ALA A 461 -5.45 6.82 4.71
C ALA A 461 -5.89 8.29 4.59
N GLU A 462 -6.96 8.69 5.29
CA GLU A 462 -7.41 10.09 5.41
C GLU A 462 -6.32 10.99 5.99
N ALA A 463 -5.63 10.54 7.05
CA ALA A 463 -4.56 11.32 7.69
C ALA A 463 -3.36 11.52 6.76
N VAL A 464 -2.90 10.46 6.08
CA VAL A 464 -1.79 10.53 5.12
C VAL A 464 -2.17 11.36 3.89
N PHE A 465 -3.41 11.23 3.39
CA PHE A 465 -3.90 12.06 2.28
C PHE A 465 -3.83 13.56 2.62
N ASN A 466 -4.31 13.94 3.81
CA ASN A 466 -4.24 15.32 4.29
C ASN A 466 -2.79 15.81 4.49
N MET A 467 -1.89 14.93 4.94
CA MET A 467 -0.45 15.21 5.04
C MET A 467 0.16 15.50 3.66
N ILE A 468 -0.07 14.62 2.67
CA ILE A 468 0.40 14.81 1.29
C ILE A 468 -0.14 16.14 0.71
N LEU A 469 -1.42 16.46 0.92
CA LEU A 469 -2.00 17.74 0.49
C LEU A 469 -1.32 18.94 1.16
N GLU A 470 -1.06 18.90 2.47
CA GLU A 470 -0.39 19.99 3.17
C GLU A 470 1.04 20.20 2.64
N SER A 471 1.76 19.13 2.36
CA SER A 471 3.11 19.19 1.82
C SER A 471 3.16 19.69 0.38
N VAL A 472 2.14 19.37 -0.43
CA VAL A 472 1.93 19.99 -1.75
C VAL A 472 1.70 21.51 -1.60
N LYS A 473 0.98 21.99 -0.58
CA LYS A 473 0.88 23.44 -0.31
C LYS A 473 2.22 24.03 0.11
N ILE A 474 2.98 23.35 0.96
CA ILE A 474 4.31 23.80 1.42
C ILE A 474 5.23 24.05 0.22
N ILE A 475 5.37 23.10 -0.71
CA ILE A 475 6.27 23.29 -1.87
C ILE A 475 5.79 24.34 -2.87
N ASN A 476 4.48 24.58 -2.94
CA ASN A 476 3.89 25.62 -3.80
C ASN A 476 3.78 26.98 -3.09
N SER A 477 4.23 27.10 -1.84
CA SER A 477 4.27 28.38 -1.13
C SER A 477 5.35 29.30 -1.69
N GLN A 478 5.10 30.62 -1.66
CA GLN A 478 6.08 31.62 -2.09
C GLN A 478 7.34 31.61 -1.20
N GLU A 479 7.16 31.39 0.11
CA GLU A 479 8.26 31.30 1.07
C GLU A 479 9.22 30.17 0.73
N TYR A 480 8.69 28.95 0.52
CA TYR A 480 9.51 27.80 0.13
C TYR A 480 10.15 28.01 -1.25
N SER A 481 9.40 28.52 -2.22
CA SER A 481 9.89 28.78 -3.57
C SER A 481 11.07 29.75 -3.55
N ASN A 482 10.96 30.86 -2.81
CA ASN A 482 12.03 31.84 -2.63
C ASN A 482 13.25 31.22 -1.92
N TYR A 483 13.04 30.46 -0.84
CA TYR A 483 14.11 29.77 -0.13
C TYR A 483 14.87 28.79 -1.05
N PHE A 484 14.14 27.96 -1.80
CA PHE A 484 14.70 26.94 -2.67
C PHE A 484 15.50 27.56 -3.83
N ILE A 485 14.99 28.65 -4.44
CA ILE A 485 15.71 29.40 -5.48
C ILE A 485 16.98 30.06 -4.91
N ASN A 486 16.91 30.66 -3.72
CA ASN A 486 18.07 31.28 -3.08
C ASN A 486 19.14 30.24 -2.70
N LEU A 487 18.73 29.11 -2.12
CA LEU A 487 19.63 28.00 -1.81
C LEU A 487 20.27 27.44 -3.08
N THR A 488 19.48 27.22 -4.14
CA THR A 488 20.00 26.75 -5.44
C THR A 488 21.02 27.74 -6.02
N ASN A 489 20.76 29.06 -5.95
CA ASN A 489 21.73 30.07 -6.39
C ASN A 489 23.05 30.06 -5.62
N ASN A 490 23.03 29.78 -4.32
CA ASN A 490 24.22 29.73 -3.47
C ASN A 490 25.11 28.51 -3.74
N PHE A 491 24.53 27.41 -4.25
CA PHE A 491 25.22 26.13 -4.41
C PHE A 491 25.36 25.66 -5.87
N LYS A 492 24.76 26.35 -6.85
CA LYS A 492 24.71 25.95 -8.27
C LYS A 492 26.04 25.53 -8.89
N SER A 493 27.13 26.21 -8.56
CA SER A 493 28.48 25.96 -9.13
C SER A 493 29.16 24.67 -8.62
N GLN A 494 28.43 23.78 -7.94
CA GLN A 494 28.94 22.53 -7.41
C GLN A 494 28.54 21.33 -8.29
N GLU A 495 29.37 20.28 -8.26
CA GLU A 495 29.09 19.04 -8.99
C GLU A 495 27.96 18.22 -8.34
N PRO A 496 27.16 17.46 -9.12
CA PRO A 496 25.98 16.72 -8.63
C PRO A 496 26.25 15.84 -7.40
N ALA A 497 27.31 15.02 -7.45
CA ALA A 497 27.68 14.13 -6.34
C ALA A 497 28.06 14.90 -5.06
N ALA A 498 28.52 16.15 -5.19
CA ALA A 498 28.74 17.01 -4.04
C ALA A 498 27.40 17.53 -3.50
N LEU A 499 26.52 18.04 -4.37
CA LEU A 499 25.18 18.54 -4.00
C LEU A 499 24.38 17.49 -3.21
N GLU A 500 24.43 16.22 -3.60
CA GLU A 500 23.80 15.10 -2.90
C GLU A 500 24.38 14.79 -1.51
N THR A 501 25.62 15.17 -1.22
CA THR A 501 26.36 14.71 -0.02
C THR A 501 26.81 15.85 0.91
N ASN A 502 26.57 17.11 0.53
CA ASN A 502 27.12 18.28 1.23
C ASN A 502 26.05 19.19 1.86
N SER A 503 26.46 20.42 2.21
CA SER A 503 25.62 21.44 2.82
C SER A 503 24.38 21.82 2.00
N TYR A 504 24.34 21.62 0.68
CA TYR A 504 23.14 21.87 -0.14
C TYR A 504 22.02 20.91 0.24
N ASN A 505 22.23 19.59 0.09
CA ASN A 505 21.28 18.57 0.53
C ASN A 505 20.89 18.79 2.00
N LYS A 506 21.89 18.94 2.89
CA LYS A 506 21.60 19.17 4.32
C LYS A 506 20.69 20.38 4.55
N ASN A 507 21.00 21.55 3.97
CA ASN A 507 20.19 22.74 4.19
C ASN A 507 18.79 22.61 3.56
N LEU A 508 18.69 22.01 2.38
CA LEU A 508 17.41 21.75 1.71
C LEU A 508 16.51 20.84 2.57
N VAL A 509 17.06 19.74 3.05
CA VAL A 509 16.35 18.76 3.88
C VAL A 509 15.98 19.34 5.25
N GLU A 510 16.88 20.05 5.92
CA GLU A 510 16.58 20.69 7.21
C GLU A 510 15.50 21.79 7.06
N ALA A 511 15.54 22.61 6.01
CA ALA A 511 14.50 23.61 5.76
C ALA A 511 13.15 22.97 5.41
N PHE A 512 13.15 21.99 4.51
CA PHE A 512 11.95 21.27 4.08
C PHE A 512 11.29 20.53 5.25
N LEU A 513 12.05 19.76 6.03
CA LEU A 513 11.54 19.08 7.23
C LEU A 513 11.17 20.08 8.34
N GLY A 514 11.81 21.25 8.41
CA GLY A 514 11.47 22.34 9.32
C GLY A 514 10.08 22.89 9.08
N LEU A 515 9.71 23.10 7.80
CA LEU A 515 8.35 23.51 7.42
C LEU A 515 7.32 22.45 7.81
N HIS A 516 7.60 21.16 7.58
CA HIS A 516 6.74 20.07 8.05
C HIS A 516 6.58 20.05 9.57
N LYS A 517 7.67 20.23 10.32
CA LYS A 517 7.63 20.25 11.80
C LYS A 517 6.72 21.36 12.35
N ASN A 518 6.68 22.50 11.66
CA ASN A 518 5.87 23.66 12.02
C ASN A 518 4.45 23.66 11.42
N ALA A 519 4.19 22.84 10.40
CA ALA A 519 2.88 22.75 9.75
C ALA A 519 1.81 22.15 10.66
N ILE A 520 0.59 22.67 10.54
CA ILE A 520 -0.55 22.32 11.38
C ILE A 520 -1.69 21.79 10.51
N ILE A 521 -2.09 20.53 10.73
CA ILE A 521 -3.23 19.89 10.08
C ILE A 521 -4.31 19.70 11.14
N ASN A 522 -5.48 20.31 10.94
CA ASN A 522 -6.64 20.19 11.85
C ASN A 522 -6.31 20.43 13.34
N GLY A 523 -5.44 21.41 13.63
CA GLY A 523 -5.02 21.76 14.99
C GLY A 523 -3.99 20.81 15.63
N ARG A 524 -3.35 19.93 14.84
CA ARG A 524 -2.24 19.06 15.25
C ARG A 524 -0.98 19.36 14.43
N SER A 525 0.21 19.20 15.00
CA SER A 525 1.44 19.27 14.21
C SER A 525 1.48 18.11 13.21
N TYR A 526 2.04 18.35 12.03
CA TYR A 526 2.08 17.43 10.89
C TYR A 526 2.33 15.96 11.26
N TRP A 527 3.41 15.67 12.00
CA TRP A 527 3.78 14.31 12.40
C TRP A 527 2.92 13.75 13.56
N SER A 528 2.43 14.59 14.47
CA SER A 528 1.54 14.14 15.55
C SER A 528 0.13 13.82 15.07
N TYR A 529 -0.30 14.41 13.94
CA TYR A 529 -1.58 14.13 13.30
C TYR A 529 -1.69 12.66 12.84
N LEU A 530 -0.63 12.10 12.23
CA LEU A 530 -0.57 10.67 11.88
C LEU A 530 -0.56 9.76 13.12
N ALA A 531 0.16 10.15 14.17
CA ALA A 531 0.18 9.40 15.42
C ALA A 531 -1.20 9.36 16.09
N ASP A 532 -1.95 10.48 16.06
CA ASP A 532 -3.34 10.55 16.52
C ASP A 532 -4.29 9.71 15.66
N ALA A 533 -4.03 9.57 14.36
CA ALA A 533 -4.79 8.69 13.47
C ALA A 533 -4.57 7.20 13.81
N TYR A 534 -3.31 6.78 13.93
CA TYR A 534 -2.97 5.42 14.41
C TYR A 534 -3.53 5.14 15.82
N LYS A 535 -3.52 6.14 16.71
CA LYS A 535 -4.06 6.01 18.07
C LYS A 535 -5.56 5.75 18.07
N GLN A 536 -6.32 6.46 17.23
CA GLN A 536 -7.75 6.21 17.05
C GLN A 536 -8.03 4.80 16.52
N VAL A 537 -7.30 4.35 15.49
CA VAL A 537 -7.43 2.99 14.95
C VAL A 537 -7.11 1.94 16.03
N TYR A 538 -6.02 2.13 16.77
CA TYR A 538 -5.65 1.27 17.90
C TYR A 538 -6.77 1.19 18.95
N ASP A 539 -7.32 2.33 19.39
CA ASP A 539 -8.34 2.35 20.46
C ASP A 539 -9.67 1.72 19.99
N ILE A 540 -10.06 1.90 18.72
CA ILE A 540 -11.21 1.21 18.11
C ILE A 540 -10.95 -0.31 18.04
N TYR A 541 -9.78 -0.71 17.56
CA TYR A 541 -9.39 -2.10 17.38
C TYR A 541 -9.28 -2.87 18.70
N ILE A 542 -8.64 -2.29 19.72
CA ILE A 542 -8.54 -2.92 21.06
C ILE A 542 -9.92 -3.09 21.71
N LYS A 543 -10.85 -2.16 21.46
CA LYS A 543 -12.24 -2.28 21.91
C LYS A 543 -12.96 -3.44 21.19
N TYR A 544 -12.73 -3.62 19.89
CA TYR A 544 -13.26 -4.74 19.11
C TYR A 544 -12.72 -6.08 19.60
N VAL A 545 -11.39 -6.24 19.68
CA VAL A 545 -10.71 -7.45 20.17
C VAL A 545 -11.23 -7.90 21.54
N LYS A 546 -11.31 -6.97 22.50
CA LYS A 546 -11.71 -7.29 23.88
C LYS A 546 -13.18 -7.64 24.06
N LYS A 547 -14.05 -7.19 23.16
CA LYS A 547 -15.51 -7.39 23.28
C LYS A 547 -16.01 -8.52 22.40
N GLU A 548 -15.61 -8.53 21.14
CA GLU A 548 -16.22 -9.37 20.10
C GLU A 548 -15.38 -10.60 19.75
N LEU A 549 -14.06 -10.56 20.02
CA LEU A 549 -13.10 -11.59 19.55
C LEU A 549 -12.48 -12.43 20.67
N ASN A 550 -12.63 -12.04 21.94
CA ASN A 550 -11.88 -12.66 23.04
C ASN A 550 -12.06 -14.19 23.13
N GLU A 551 -13.27 -14.70 22.87
CA GLU A 551 -13.53 -16.15 22.86
C GLU A 551 -12.97 -16.86 21.63
N SER A 552 -13.09 -16.28 20.42
CA SER A 552 -12.55 -16.89 19.19
C SER A 552 -11.04 -16.97 19.23
N ILE A 553 -10.38 -15.90 19.70
CA ILE A 553 -8.93 -15.84 19.90
C ILE A 553 -8.49 -16.90 20.90
N ALA A 554 -9.15 -17.01 22.06
CA ALA A 554 -8.79 -18.01 23.06
C ALA A 554 -8.90 -19.45 22.52
N LYS A 555 -9.97 -19.77 21.78
CA LYS A 555 -10.16 -21.08 21.13
C LYS A 555 -9.13 -21.33 20.02
N ASN A 556 -8.89 -20.38 19.13
CA ASN A 556 -7.92 -20.50 18.05
C ASN A 556 -6.48 -20.66 18.57
N PHE A 557 -6.11 -19.96 19.66
CA PHE A 557 -4.82 -20.14 20.33
C PHE A 557 -4.71 -21.50 21.04
N ALA A 558 -5.80 -22.03 21.62
CA ALA A 558 -5.81 -23.37 22.18
C ALA A 558 -5.61 -24.46 21.10
N LEU A 559 -6.21 -24.28 19.92
CA LEU A 559 -6.00 -25.17 18.77
C LEU A 559 -4.59 -25.06 18.18
N ALA A 560 -4.05 -23.84 18.06
CA ALA A 560 -2.72 -23.62 17.51
C ALA A 560 -1.60 -24.04 18.49
N TYR A 561 -1.75 -23.78 19.78
CA TYR A 561 -0.75 -24.00 20.82
C TYR A 561 -1.34 -24.78 22.03
N PRO A 562 -1.67 -26.09 21.88
CA PRO A 562 -2.36 -26.84 22.93
C PRO A 562 -1.67 -26.83 24.30
N GLU A 563 -0.34 -26.81 24.33
CA GLU A 563 0.48 -26.88 25.55
C GLU A 563 0.89 -25.50 26.13
N ASP A 564 0.75 -24.41 25.36
CA ASP A 564 1.32 -23.07 25.68
C ASP A 564 0.32 -21.92 25.48
N SER A 565 -0.94 -22.22 25.18
CA SER A 565 -1.98 -21.25 24.78
C SER A 565 -2.13 -20.04 25.73
N GLN A 566 -2.15 -20.26 27.04
CA GLN A 566 -2.30 -19.19 28.04
C GLN A 566 -1.13 -18.20 28.03
N ASN A 567 0.10 -18.70 27.90
CA ASN A 567 1.30 -17.88 27.80
C ASN A 567 1.36 -17.14 26.45
N ARG A 568 0.96 -17.80 25.35
CA ARG A 568 0.85 -17.17 24.02
C ARG A 568 -0.22 -16.07 23.97
N LEU A 569 -1.36 -16.27 24.63
CA LEU A 569 -2.39 -15.23 24.81
C LEU A 569 -1.85 -14.07 25.66
N HIS A 570 -1.13 -14.34 26.75
CA HIS A 570 -0.49 -13.28 27.54
C HIS A 570 0.53 -12.48 26.71
N MET A 571 1.32 -13.15 25.87
CA MET A 571 2.25 -12.51 24.95
C MET A 571 1.54 -11.67 23.88
N LEU A 572 0.40 -12.10 23.33
CA LEU A 572 -0.45 -11.27 22.47
C LEU A 572 -0.93 -10.00 23.19
N ASP A 573 -1.34 -10.15 24.44
CA ASP A 573 -1.86 -9.08 25.29
C ASP A 573 -0.76 -8.06 25.69
N VAL A 574 0.48 -8.53 25.87
CA VAL A 574 1.69 -7.69 25.94
C VAL A 574 1.96 -7.02 24.59
N ALA A 575 1.78 -7.74 23.48
CA ALA A 575 2.07 -7.23 22.16
C ALA A 575 1.19 -6.05 21.76
N LEU A 576 -0.11 -6.18 22.01
CA LEU A 576 -1.09 -5.10 21.85
C LEU A 576 -0.73 -3.87 22.71
N LYS A 577 -0.36 -4.07 23.99
CA LYS A 577 0.05 -2.95 24.86
C LYS A 577 1.31 -2.25 24.35
N ASN A 578 2.25 -2.97 23.75
CA ASN A 578 3.48 -2.41 23.20
C ASN A 578 3.23 -1.65 21.88
N LEU A 579 2.30 -2.09 21.03
CA LEU A 579 1.84 -1.32 19.87
C LEU A 579 1.26 0.04 20.31
N GLY A 580 0.43 0.07 21.36
CA GLY A 580 -0.06 1.32 21.95
C GLY A 580 1.07 2.26 22.39
N LYS A 581 2.09 1.74 23.10
CA LYS A 581 3.27 2.52 23.49
C LYS A 581 4.08 3.03 22.30
N LYS A 582 4.20 2.26 21.21
CA LYS A 582 4.89 2.71 19.98
C LYS A 582 4.19 3.91 19.35
N ILE A 583 2.86 3.89 19.30
CA ILE A 583 2.06 5.02 18.80
C ILE A 583 2.23 6.25 19.71
N ASP A 584 2.19 6.07 21.03
CA ASP A 584 2.43 7.16 22.00
C ASP A 584 3.90 7.68 21.93
N ASN A 585 4.86 6.81 21.61
CA ASN A 585 6.26 7.16 21.39
C ASN A 585 6.45 7.97 20.09
N LEU A 586 5.86 7.54 18.98
CA LEU A 586 5.84 8.29 17.70
C LEU A 586 5.31 9.71 17.93
N LYS A 587 4.16 9.82 18.61
CA LYS A 587 3.58 11.11 19.02
C LYS A 587 4.55 11.93 19.87
N SER A 588 5.11 11.32 20.92
CA SER A 588 6.02 12.00 21.85
C SER A 588 7.34 12.40 21.21
N TYR A 589 7.80 11.67 20.20
CA TYR A 589 9.02 11.95 19.45
C TYR A 589 8.81 13.11 18.47
N SER A 590 7.66 13.12 17.79
CA SER A 590 7.24 14.18 16.85
C SER A 590 7.14 15.60 17.44
N LEU A 591 7.07 15.71 18.77
CA LEU A 591 6.95 16.97 19.50
C LEU A 591 8.29 17.46 20.11
N LYS A 592 9.39 16.71 19.96
CA LYS A 592 10.69 17.08 20.55
C LYS A 592 11.46 18.01 19.62
N ASN A 593 11.98 19.11 20.17
CA ASN A 593 12.95 19.94 19.45
C ASN A 593 14.33 19.24 19.42
N LYS A 594 14.89 19.07 18.24
CA LYS A 594 16.21 18.47 17.99
C LYS A 594 17.06 19.39 17.11
N ALA A 595 18.38 19.22 17.19
CA ALA A 595 19.35 20.04 16.46
C ALA A 595 19.56 19.65 14.98
N SER A 596 18.94 18.55 14.54
CA SER A 596 18.93 18.10 13.14
C SER A 596 17.69 17.25 12.92
N LEU A 597 16.98 17.53 11.83
CA LEU A 597 15.66 16.97 11.52
C LEU A 597 15.74 15.70 10.68
N LEU A 598 16.81 15.46 9.92
CA LEU A 598 16.96 14.21 9.15
C LEU A 598 17.03 12.96 10.05
N PRO A 599 17.80 12.91 11.16
CA PRO A 599 17.73 11.80 12.11
C PRO A 599 16.40 11.73 12.88
N GLU A 600 15.64 12.82 12.95
CA GLU A 600 14.29 12.84 13.50
C GLU A 600 13.32 12.13 12.53
N TYR A 601 13.34 12.55 11.27
CA TYR A 601 12.58 11.98 10.16
C TYR A 601 12.83 10.48 9.99
N ASN A 602 14.09 10.03 9.94
CA ASN A 602 14.43 8.62 9.77
C ASN A 602 13.88 7.73 10.91
N GLN A 603 13.84 8.25 12.14
CA GLN A 603 13.22 7.54 13.26
C GLN A 603 11.69 7.52 13.16
N ILE A 604 11.08 8.64 12.74
CA ILE A 604 9.63 8.71 12.48
C ILE A 604 9.22 7.69 11.41
N LEU A 605 9.98 7.59 10.31
CA LEU A 605 9.73 6.58 9.27
C LEU A 605 9.84 5.15 9.80
N LYS A 606 10.85 4.87 10.63
CA LYS A 606 10.99 3.57 11.28
C LYS A 606 9.78 3.27 12.18
N ASP A 607 9.40 4.21 13.04
CA ASP A 607 8.27 4.03 13.97
C ASP A 607 6.95 3.81 13.20
N ILE A 608 6.71 4.55 12.12
CA ILE A 608 5.55 4.36 11.21
C ILE A 608 5.57 2.95 10.61
N LYS A 609 6.71 2.50 10.08
CA LYS A 609 6.85 1.17 9.50
C LYS A 609 6.59 0.07 10.54
N ASP A 610 7.22 0.15 11.72
CA ASP A 610 7.05 -0.82 12.80
C ASP A 610 5.59 -0.88 13.31
N ILE A 611 4.87 0.25 13.31
CA ILE A 611 3.44 0.32 13.69
C ILE A 611 2.57 -0.31 12.60
N ARG A 612 2.80 0.04 11.33
CA ARG A 612 2.06 -0.47 10.18
C ARG A 612 2.22 -1.98 10.03
N GLU A 613 3.45 -2.50 10.06
CA GLU A 613 3.70 -3.94 9.96
C GLU A 613 3.02 -4.74 11.08
N GLN A 614 2.89 -4.18 12.29
CA GLN A 614 2.11 -4.81 13.37
C GLN A 614 0.61 -4.80 13.08
N PHE A 615 0.06 -3.70 12.58
CA PHE A 615 -1.35 -3.64 12.15
C PHE A 615 -1.66 -4.63 11.02
N ASP A 616 -0.74 -4.86 10.08
CA ASP A 616 -0.93 -5.79 8.96
C ASP A 616 -0.93 -7.27 9.43
N LEU A 617 -0.20 -7.59 10.51
CA LEU A 617 -0.14 -8.95 11.10
C LEU A 617 -1.34 -9.29 11.99
N LEU A 618 -1.90 -8.28 12.66
CA LEU A 618 -2.94 -8.44 13.69
C LEU A 618 -4.19 -9.23 13.25
N PRO A 619 -4.80 -9.00 12.06
CA PRO A 619 -5.99 -9.71 11.60
C PRO A 619 -5.84 -11.24 11.58
N MET A 620 -4.67 -11.75 11.17
CA MET A 620 -4.37 -13.19 11.14
C MET A 620 -4.24 -13.80 12.54
N VAL A 621 -3.95 -12.97 13.54
CA VAL A 621 -3.76 -13.37 14.94
C VAL A 621 -5.05 -13.21 15.75
N THR A 622 -6.00 -12.39 15.31
CA THR A 622 -7.20 -12.02 16.09
C THR A 622 -8.55 -12.30 15.42
N THR A 623 -8.59 -13.19 14.43
CA THR A 623 -9.81 -13.48 13.66
C THR A 623 -11.00 -13.95 14.52
N ASN A 624 -12.21 -13.61 14.06
CA ASN A 624 -13.48 -14.07 14.60
C ASN A 624 -13.84 -15.50 14.15
N GLU A 625 -13.25 -15.99 13.06
CA GLU A 625 -13.52 -17.34 12.56
C GLU A 625 -12.91 -18.40 13.48
N LEU A 626 -13.74 -19.33 13.96
CA LEU A 626 -13.28 -20.48 14.74
C LEU A 626 -12.67 -21.54 13.82
N PHE A 627 -11.38 -21.83 14.00
CA PHE A 627 -10.65 -22.79 13.18
C PHE A 627 -11.18 -24.23 13.31
N GLU A 628 -11.91 -24.57 14.39
CA GLU A 628 -12.53 -25.90 14.50
C GLU A 628 -13.67 -26.11 13.49
N ASN A 629 -14.33 -25.04 13.05
CA ASN A 629 -15.45 -25.07 12.10
C ASN A 629 -15.00 -25.04 10.63
N GLN A 630 -13.70 -24.87 10.38
CA GLN A 630 -13.12 -24.88 9.03
C GLN A 630 -12.77 -26.29 8.58
N ALA A 631 -12.90 -26.58 7.28
CA ALA A 631 -12.45 -27.85 6.70
C ALA A 631 -10.94 -28.07 6.92
N ASP A 632 -10.50 -29.31 7.10
CA ASP A 632 -9.16 -29.64 7.62
C ASP A 632 -7.98 -28.96 6.89
N ALA A 633 -8.04 -28.86 5.55
CA ALA A 633 -7.02 -28.19 4.76
C ALA A 633 -6.96 -26.67 5.02
N VAL A 634 -8.13 -26.03 5.18
CA VAL A 634 -8.25 -24.59 5.51
C VAL A 634 -7.79 -24.36 6.94
N LYS A 635 -8.28 -25.16 7.90
CA LYS A 635 -7.88 -25.16 9.31
C LYS A 635 -6.37 -25.29 9.50
N ALA A 636 -5.73 -26.21 8.77
CA ALA A 636 -4.27 -26.38 8.81
C ALA A 636 -3.53 -25.14 8.29
N LYS A 637 -4.04 -24.50 7.22
CA LYS A 637 -3.51 -23.23 6.71
C LYS A 637 -3.70 -22.10 7.73
N SER A 638 -4.90 -21.91 8.27
CA SER A 638 -5.20 -20.85 9.25
C SER A 638 -4.38 -20.98 10.55
N ILE A 639 -4.15 -22.21 11.03
CA ILE A 639 -3.24 -22.46 12.17
C ILE A 639 -1.78 -22.10 11.81
N LYS A 640 -1.32 -22.42 10.59
CA LYS A 640 0.02 -22.07 10.12
C LYS A 640 0.20 -20.56 9.98
N ASP A 641 -0.80 -19.87 9.43
CA ASP A 641 -0.77 -18.43 9.16
C ASP A 641 -0.88 -17.63 10.48
N LEU A 642 -1.69 -18.08 11.45
CA LEU A 642 -1.71 -17.54 12.82
C LEU A 642 -0.32 -17.68 13.46
N LYS A 643 0.28 -18.88 13.43
CA LYS A 643 1.61 -19.13 14.01
C LYS A 643 2.68 -18.24 13.40
N ALA A 644 2.77 -18.20 12.08
CA ALA A 644 3.74 -17.38 11.36
C ALA A 644 3.57 -15.88 11.63
N SER A 645 2.33 -15.41 11.75
CA SER A 645 2.03 -14.00 12.06
C SER A 645 2.33 -13.64 13.51
N PHE A 646 2.00 -14.55 14.44
CA PHE A 646 2.29 -14.39 15.86
C PHE A 646 3.79 -14.43 16.17
N ASP A 647 4.55 -15.37 15.60
CA ASP A 647 5.98 -15.47 15.82
C ASP A 647 6.74 -14.27 15.20
N LYS A 648 6.25 -13.68 14.11
CA LYS A 648 6.72 -12.37 13.59
C LYS A 648 6.44 -11.24 14.59
N LEU A 649 5.20 -11.15 15.09
CA LEU A 649 4.76 -10.14 16.06
C LEU A 649 5.62 -10.19 17.35
N ASP A 650 5.89 -11.40 17.86
CA ASP A 650 6.77 -11.62 19.02
C ASP A 650 8.25 -11.28 18.73
N THR A 651 8.76 -11.65 17.55
CA THR A 651 10.15 -11.37 17.15
C THR A 651 10.46 -9.87 17.12
N VAL A 652 9.54 -9.05 16.60
CA VAL A 652 9.65 -7.57 16.62
C VAL A 652 9.88 -7.09 18.05
N GLN A 653 9.15 -7.63 19.03
CA GLN A 653 9.19 -7.15 20.41
C GLN A 653 10.39 -7.67 21.20
N ARG A 654 10.82 -8.92 20.98
CA ARG A 654 12.02 -9.46 21.64
C ARG A 654 13.30 -8.73 21.21
N ASN A 655 13.38 -8.29 19.95
CA ASN A 655 14.52 -7.55 19.44
C ASN A 655 14.63 -6.15 20.07
N GLU A 656 13.49 -5.48 20.29
CA GLU A 656 13.43 -4.17 20.96
C GLU A 656 13.73 -4.27 22.47
N TYR A 657 13.13 -5.25 23.16
CA TYR A 657 13.37 -5.44 24.59
C TYR A 657 14.85 -5.73 24.90
N LYS A 658 15.54 -6.46 24.01
CA LYS A 658 17.00 -6.64 24.08
C LYS A 658 17.75 -5.32 23.91
N SER A 659 17.35 -4.45 22.98
CA SER A 659 17.96 -3.13 22.76
C SER A 659 17.84 -2.22 23.99
N ASP A 660 16.64 -2.11 24.56
CA ASP A 660 16.39 -1.21 25.70
C ASP A 660 17.07 -1.69 26.99
N ILE A 661 17.16 -3.01 27.22
CA ILE A 661 17.95 -3.56 28.33
C ILE A 661 19.43 -3.23 28.15
N LYS A 662 20.02 -3.44 26.96
CA LYS A 662 21.43 -3.09 26.67
C LYS A 662 21.69 -1.62 27.01
N LEU A 663 20.82 -0.72 26.57
CA LEU A 663 20.96 0.72 26.80
C LEU A 663 20.81 1.08 28.29
N SER A 664 19.79 0.56 28.97
CA SER A 664 19.51 0.86 30.38
C SER A 664 20.61 0.30 31.32
N VAL A 665 21.09 -0.92 31.05
CA VAL A 665 22.24 -1.51 31.75
C VAL A 665 23.52 -0.71 31.47
N GLY A 666 23.78 -0.33 30.22
CA GLY A 666 24.91 0.52 29.84
C GLY A 666 24.92 1.88 30.55
N ILE A 667 23.78 2.58 30.58
CA ILE A 667 23.62 3.86 31.30
C ILE A 667 23.84 3.66 32.81
N THR A 668 23.29 2.58 33.39
CA THR A 668 23.45 2.27 34.82
C THR A 668 24.91 2.00 35.18
N LEU A 669 25.61 1.21 34.37
CA LEU A 669 27.05 0.94 34.53
C LEU A 669 27.89 2.21 34.36
N ALA A 670 27.57 3.06 33.38
CA ALA A 670 28.22 4.35 33.20
C ALA A 670 28.02 5.29 34.40
N ALA A 671 26.81 5.37 34.95
CA ALA A 671 26.52 6.17 36.13
C ALA A 671 27.29 5.68 37.37
N ILE A 672 27.38 4.36 37.57
CA ILE A 672 28.19 3.75 38.63
C ILE A 672 29.68 4.07 38.43
N ALA A 673 30.20 3.92 37.22
CA ALA A 673 31.60 4.24 36.90
C ALA A 673 31.93 5.73 37.13
N THR A 674 31.05 6.65 36.71
CA THR A 674 31.19 8.09 36.96
C THR A 674 31.15 8.42 38.46
N SER A 675 30.22 7.83 39.22
CA SER A 675 30.12 8.00 40.68
C SER A 675 31.39 7.54 41.41
N LEU A 676 31.92 6.39 41.01
CA LEU A 676 33.19 5.86 41.52
C LEU A 676 34.39 6.75 41.16
N PHE A 677 34.43 7.27 39.94
CA PHE A 677 35.50 8.18 39.47
C PHE A 677 35.49 9.52 40.24
N VAL A 678 34.30 10.12 40.44
CA VAL A 678 34.14 11.33 41.26
C VAL A 678 34.57 11.07 42.71
N THR A 679 34.19 9.93 43.28
CA THR A 679 34.63 9.52 44.63
C THR A 679 36.16 9.42 44.72
N LEU A 680 36.81 8.91 43.68
CA LEU A 680 38.26 8.77 43.59
C LEU A 680 38.98 10.13 43.47
N ILE A 681 38.42 11.08 42.72
CA ILE A 681 38.88 12.48 42.65
C ILE A 681 38.75 13.17 44.03
N VAL A 682 37.61 13.03 44.70
CA VAL A 682 37.38 13.61 46.03
C VAL A 682 38.38 13.03 47.05
N LEU A 683 38.59 11.71 47.05
CA LEU A 683 39.60 11.06 47.89
C LEU A 683 41.03 11.56 47.58
N ALA A 684 41.37 11.72 46.30
CA ALA A 684 42.68 12.26 45.90
C ALA A 684 42.89 13.70 46.40
N ALA A 685 41.90 14.58 46.18
CA ALA A 685 41.91 15.98 46.61
C ALA A 685 42.02 16.12 48.14
N LEU A 686 41.24 15.33 48.90
CA LEU A 686 41.33 15.29 50.36
C LEU A 686 42.71 14.82 50.84
N THR A 687 43.35 13.87 50.15
CA THR A 687 44.72 13.46 50.51
C THR A 687 45.84 14.44 50.15
N LYS A 688 45.58 15.45 49.32
CA LYS A 688 46.57 16.52 49.05
C LYS A 688 46.74 17.51 50.21
N LYS A 689 45.75 17.62 51.12
CA LYS A 689 45.77 18.61 52.23
C LYS A 689 46.38 18.11 53.54
N ASP A 690 46.60 16.80 53.71
CA ASP A 690 46.96 16.21 55.01
C ASP A 690 48.20 15.29 54.97
N LYS A 691 49.09 15.46 55.97
CA LYS A 691 50.26 14.60 56.26
C LYS A 691 49.87 13.20 56.82
N LEU A 692 48.95 12.49 56.17
CA LEU A 692 48.37 11.24 56.66
C LEU A 692 49.25 10.02 56.37
N LYS A 693 50.09 9.67 57.36
CA LYS A 693 50.99 8.51 57.35
C LYS A 693 50.28 7.18 57.01
N ILE A 694 50.56 6.65 55.82
CA ILE A 694 50.66 5.23 55.38
C ILE A 694 49.45 4.27 55.62
N LYS A 695 48.71 4.32 56.74
CA LYS A 695 47.56 3.43 57.00
C LYS A 695 46.39 3.61 56.01
N LYS A 696 46.27 4.77 55.33
CA LYS A 696 45.24 4.99 54.30
C LYS A 696 45.59 4.40 52.91
N LEU A 697 46.80 3.85 52.72
CA LEU A 697 47.17 3.24 51.43
C LEU A 697 46.33 1.97 51.14
N LYS A 698 46.06 1.14 52.16
CA LYS A 698 45.19 -0.04 52.02
C LYS A 698 43.77 0.34 51.56
N ALA A 699 43.21 1.43 52.09
CA ALA A 699 41.90 1.93 51.66
C ALA A 699 41.93 2.39 50.20
N LYS A 700 42.97 3.13 49.75
CA LYS A 700 43.14 3.49 48.34
C LYS A 700 43.25 2.26 47.42
N ILE A 701 44.02 1.25 47.82
CA ILE A 701 44.16 -0.01 47.05
C ILE A 701 42.81 -0.74 46.98
N ILE A 702 42.05 -0.82 48.07
CA ILE A 702 40.71 -1.44 48.06
C ILE A 702 39.74 -0.65 47.18
N THR A 703 39.72 0.69 47.25
CA THR A 703 38.86 1.49 46.36
C THR A 703 39.26 1.31 44.89
N VAL A 704 40.55 1.38 44.54
CA VAL A 704 41.02 1.14 43.17
C VAL A 704 40.71 -0.29 42.71
N ALA A 705 40.86 -1.29 43.58
CA ALA A 705 40.50 -2.67 43.27
C ALA A 705 38.99 -2.83 43.02
N VAL A 706 38.13 -2.21 43.83
CA VAL A 706 36.68 -2.21 43.60
C VAL A 706 36.32 -1.51 42.29
N VAL A 707 36.93 -0.35 41.98
CA VAL A 707 36.73 0.35 40.70
C VAL A 707 37.18 -0.53 39.52
N MET A 708 38.35 -1.15 39.61
CA MET A 708 38.86 -2.07 38.59
C MET A 708 37.98 -3.32 38.44
N SER A 709 37.49 -3.92 39.54
CA SER A 709 36.58 -5.07 39.48
C SER A 709 35.23 -4.72 38.84
N VAL A 710 34.68 -3.53 39.11
CA VAL A 710 33.47 -3.04 38.45
C VAL A 710 33.71 -2.77 36.96
N LEU A 711 34.87 -2.19 36.60
CA LEU A 711 35.28 -2.00 35.20
C LEU A 711 35.48 -3.34 34.47
N ILE A 712 36.13 -4.31 35.10
CA ILE A 712 36.33 -5.65 34.56
C ILE A 712 35.00 -6.38 34.41
N LEU A 713 34.07 -6.26 35.36
CA LEU A 713 32.70 -6.79 35.22
C LEU A 713 31.95 -6.14 34.07
N ALA A 714 32.05 -4.81 33.90
CA ALA A 714 31.43 -4.11 32.76
C ALA A 714 32.03 -4.55 31.41
N ILE A 715 33.36 -4.76 31.35
CA ILE A 715 34.07 -5.24 30.15
C ILE A 715 33.80 -6.73 29.88
N ALA A 716 33.65 -7.56 30.91
CA ALA A 716 33.34 -8.98 30.79
C ALA A 716 31.86 -9.25 30.45
N LEU A 717 30.96 -8.35 30.83
CA LEU A 717 29.54 -8.38 30.42
C LEU A 717 29.33 -7.79 29.02
N LEU A 718 30.22 -6.91 28.54
CA LEU A 718 30.15 -6.29 27.20
C LEU A 718 29.92 -7.27 26.01
N PRO A 719 30.52 -8.48 25.95
CA PRO A 719 30.18 -9.48 24.92
C PRO A 719 28.85 -10.25 25.15
N PHE A 720 28.24 -10.12 26.33
CA PHE A 720 26.92 -10.70 26.67
C PHE A 720 25.80 -9.65 26.71
N ILE A 721 26.11 -8.37 26.49
CA ILE A 721 25.18 -7.24 26.40
C ILE A 721 24.58 -7.21 25.00
#